data_AF-X6NFW1-F1
#
_entry.id   AF-X6NFW1-F1
#
_cell.length_a   1.000
_cell.length_b   1.000
_cell.length_c   1.000
_cell.angle_alpha   90.00
_cell.angle_beta   90.00
_cell.angle_gamma   90.00
#
_symmetry.space_group_name_H-M   'P 1'
#
loop_
_entity.id
_entity.type
_entity.pdbx_description
1 polymer ?
#
loop_
_entity_poly.entity_id
_entity_poly.type
_entity_poly.pdbx_seq_one_letter_code
_entity_poly.pdbx_strand_id
1 'polypeptide(L)'
;MDLEDKADTSDVSTSFMILSFLPIQLSQSQCIAYKHEILLCGGLWNNECYSYHTLKDKYNFICSYPRDVIIGGHCVVKLEKDNPDDLTLLSFGGKNKHTLIMKYKSVWDDTNKNEIDKTKYYNQWLPLTNDRNQPICIGREQDNYFGLRAVIGGSNNNLLFITYYPRNIDVFDMNIFRYINHDILPIEDCCYIRDHCLTMRTNEKTSKLMLFCEKTGLSIEYDEINNSFQFHKKWVCTTIRSLRYYAFVYTNDVILFFGGCSAVGMFVVKTVHKYSIKENKWTKYECTLPISLCDCVGVLSEDNVYLHILGGFDGKKETSIHLKTNVNIWIKDETEREKEWIEEEEEKKEIETVKKEMDKIKQDLCIQKLKGNNSKYDMFELRDGTIQIYKTVKMFAENYTRQYLIHFGWADDLNIIITRYILVCFNLKLSFCSFIYLLRKYFKLQKELRVDFGIVNSVQFSSDGTKILLASKDKTVRLLSVELGTELQVLQGRSLWVNGAQFSPDGNTILSYSNDKTIRLWDINSGIEIKTFRGHSNWITSAQDKKMTKFSKKISDIQFSPNGKLLALAFNEIIEIWDVNLSRRMKKLKIGTDPVCKIQFSRDSQTLVSCLSNGSIQIWDIQSNQKLKTLQGHKNAVIDVKFLSDGQTIVSCSKDKTIRLWDVKLGIELQELKRYSDYLTSMDISSDNNIIIKLIINFCFEKKMFSEKDIKRGYV
;
A
#
# COMPACT_ATOMS: atom_id res chain seq x y z
N MET A 1 -25.98 24.89 40.55
CA MET A 1 -27.17 25.54 39.97
C MET A 1 -26.72 26.90 39.49
N ASP A 2 -26.39 27.14 38.23
CA ASP A 2 -26.42 26.30 37.03
C ASP A 2 -25.26 26.72 36.12
N LEU A 3 -24.78 25.73 35.36
CA LEU A 3 -23.57 25.76 34.54
C LEU A 3 -23.76 26.61 33.28
N GLU A 4 -22.84 27.56 33.06
CA GLU A 4 -22.52 28.08 31.73
C GLU A 4 -21.58 27.10 31.02
N ASP A 5 -22.14 26.21 30.21
CA ASP A 5 -21.37 25.45 29.23
C ASP A 5 -21.02 26.35 28.04
N LYS A 6 -19.76 26.80 28.02
CA LYS A 6 -19.09 27.22 26.78
C LYS A 6 -18.87 25.98 25.91
N ALA A 7 -19.78 25.74 24.98
CA ALA A 7 -19.52 24.88 23.84
C ALA A 7 -18.71 25.66 22.80
N ASP A 8 -17.40 25.42 22.80
CA ASP A 8 -16.57 25.55 21.60
C ASP A 8 -17.15 24.64 20.50
N THR A 9 -17.77 25.24 19.49
CA THR A 9 -17.95 24.61 18.19
C THR A 9 -17.50 25.60 17.12
N SER A 10 -16.22 25.51 16.77
CA SER A 10 -15.70 25.96 15.49
C SER A 10 -16.40 25.18 14.38
N ASP A 11 -17.48 25.74 13.84
CA ASP A 11 -18.25 25.15 12.77
C ASP A 11 -17.45 25.30 11.46
N VAL A 12 -16.66 24.28 11.11
CA VAL A 12 -15.96 24.14 9.81
C VAL A 12 -16.97 23.83 8.67
N SER A 13 -18.27 23.85 8.98
CA SER A 13 -19.38 23.62 8.08
C SER A 13 -19.83 24.91 7.39
N THR A 14 -19.20 25.28 6.27
CA THR A 14 -19.86 25.62 4.97
C THR A 14 -18.94 26.45 4.07
N SER A 15 -17.95 25.81 3.44
CA SER A 15 -17.21 26.43 2.31
C SER A 15 -18.07 26.59 1.05
N PHE A 16 -19.26 25.98 1.01
CA PHE A 16 -20.17 25.98 -0.12
C PHE A 16 -21.47 26.74 0.22
N MET A 17 -21.86 27.65 -0.67
CA MET A 17 -23.14 28.34 -0.66
C MET A 17 -24.08 27.65 -1.66
N ILE A 18 -25.30 27.33 -1.23
CA ILE A 18 -26.36 26.83 -2.12
C ILE A 18 -27.05 28.05 -2.75
N LEU A 19 -27.13 28.09 -4.07
CA LEU A 19 -27.78 29.14 -4.85
C LEU A 19 -29.18 28.72 -5.31
N SER A 20 -29.83 29.59 -6.09
CA SER A 20 -31.10 29.27 -6.74
C SER A 20 -31.02 27.94 -7.49
N PHE A 21 -32.01 27.08 -7.26
CA PHE A 21 -32.08 25.78 -7.90
C PHE A 21 -32.21 25.92 -9.42
N LEU A 22 -31.60 25.00 -10.15
CA LEU A 22 -31.72 24.96 -11.59
C LEU A 22 -33.19 24.77 -11.99
N PRO A 23 -33.66 25.45 -13.07
CA PRO A 23 -35.02 25.27 -13.59
C PRO A 23 -35.31 23.83 -14.01
N ILE A 24 -34.26 23.06 -14.30
CA ILE A 24 -34.29 21.70 -14.81
C ILE A 24 -33.33 20.81 -14.01
N GLN A 25 -33.64 19.52 -13.94
CA GLN A 25 -32.69 18.50 -13.49
C GLN A 25 -31.68 18.26 -14.61
N LEU A 26 -30.39 18.27 -14.28
CA LEU A 26 -29.32 18.17 -15.25
C LEU A 26 -28.25 17.16 -14.81
N SER A 27 -27.97 16.21 -15.69
CA SER A 27 -26.80 15.31 -15.64
C SER A 27 -26.06 15.35 -16.99
N GLN A 28 -24.75 15.09 -17.00
CA GLN A 28 -23.88 15.21 -18.19
C GLN A 28 -23.95 16.57 -18.91
N SER A 29 -24.32 17.65 -18.20
CA SER A 29 -24.43 18.97 -18.81
C SER A 29 -23.06 19.56 -19.14
N GLN A 30 -23.03 20.48 -20.10
CA GLN A 30 -21.85 21.28 -20.43
C GLN A 30 -22.14 22.74 -20.08
N CYS A 31 -21.20 23.39 -19.39
CA CYS A 31 -21.35 24.77 -18.95
C CYS A 31 -20.21 25.64 -19.46
N ILE A 32 -20.52 26.89 -19.82
CA ILE A 32 -19.55 27.86 -20.31
C ILE A 32 -19.76 29.19 -19.58
N ALA A 33 -18.70 29.74 -19.01
CA ALA A 33 -18.71 31.09 -18.45
C ALA A 33 -18.51 32.14 -19.56
N TYR A 34 -19.27 33.23 -19.46
CA TYR A 34 -19.19 34.38 -20.35
C TYR A 34 -19.65 35.63 -19.60
N LYS A 35 -18.78 36.63 -19.42
CA LYS A 35 -19.12 37.85 -18.67
C LYS A 35 -19.65 37.50 -17.27
N HIS A 36 -20.79 38.05 -16.89
CA HIS A 36 -21.48 37.73 -15.63
C HIS A 36 -22.50 36.59 -15.78
N GLU A 37 -22.31 35.71 -16.76
CA GLU A 37 -23.25 34.64 -17.10
C GLU A 37 -22.56 33.27 -17.13
N ILE A 38 -23.33 32.24 -16.76
CA ILE A 38 -22.98 30.83 -16.94
C ILE A 38 -24.04 30.23 -17.85
N LEU A 39 -23.62 29.81 -19.03
CA LEU A 39 -24.49 29.18 -20.03
C LEU A 39 -24.51 27.68 -19.78
N LEU A 40 -25.70 27.12 -19.62
CA LEU A 40 -25.96 25.70 -19.48
C LEU A 40 -26.46 25.17 -20.83
N CYS A 41 -25.73 24.23 -21.43
CA CYS A 41 -25.96 23.79 -22.80
C CYS A 41 -26.55 22.36 -22.84
N GLY A 42 -27.76 22.18 -22.29
CA GLY A 42 -28.45 20.90 -22.24
C GLY A 42 -27.71 19.84 -21.42
N GLY A 43 -28.26 18.64 -21.38
CA GLY A 43 -27.71 17.48 -20.66
C GLY A 43 -28.36 16.19 -21.11
N LEU A 44 -28.07 15.09 -20.42
CA LEU A 44 -28.72 13.81 -20.67
C LEU A 44 -30.25 13.99 -20.55
N TRP A 45 -30.98 13.63 -21.60
CA TRP A 45 -32.45 13.73 -21.68
C TRP A 45 -33.05 15.15 -21.61
N ASN A 46 -32.22 16.21 -21.56
CA ASN A 46 -32.70 17.59 -21.57
C ASN A 46 -32.00 18.42 -22.66
N ASN A 47 -32.78 18.95 -23.58
CA ASN A 47 -32.28 19.72 -24.71
C ASN A 47 -32.34 21.23 -24.50
N GLU A 48 -32.80 21.72 -23.34
CA GLU A 48 -32.94 23.14 -23.06
C GLU A 48 -31.62 23.78 -22.63
N CYS A 49 -31.42 25.03 -23.04
CA CYS A 49 -30.28 25.84 -22.69
C CYS A 49 -30.72 27.07 -21.89
N TYR A 50 -29.99 27.37 -20.83
CA TYR A 50 -30.28 28.46 -19.90
C TYR A 50 -29.03 29.33 -19.69
N SER A 51 -29.23 30.62 -19.44
CA SER A 51 -28.20 31.53 -18.94
C SER A 51 -28.50 31.82 -17.47
N TYR A 52 -27.53 31.51 -16.60
CA TYR A 52 -27.54 31.92 -15.21
C TYR A 52 -26.73 33.20 -15.02
N HIS A 53 -27.34 34.24 -14.46
CA HIS A 53 -26.65 35.50 -14.19
C HIS A 53 -26.07 35.52 -12.78
N THR A 54 -24.74 35.61 -12.66
CA THR A 54 -24.00 35.45 -11.39
C THR A 54 -24.28 36.52 -10.35
N LEU A 55 -24.55 37.77 -10.77
CA LEU A 55 -24.92 38.88 -9.90
C LEU A 55 -26.42 38.91 -9.54
N LYS A 56 -27.30 38.46 -10.44
CA LYS A 56 -28.76 38.51 -10.24
C LYS A 56 -29.31 37.26 -9.57
N ASP A 57 -28.53 36.17 -9.49
CA ASP A 57 -28.93 34.83 -9.02
C ASP A 57 -30.24 34.34 -9.66
N LYS A 58 -30.32 34.45 -10.99
CA LYS A 58 -31.50 34.07 -11.76
C LYS A 58 -31.11 33.36 -13.05
N TYR A 59 -32.02 32.51 -13.52
CA TYR A 59 -31.92 31.80 -14.79
C TYR A 59 -32.88 32.41 -15.81
N ASN A 60 -32.41 32.56 -17.05
CA ASN A 60 -33.22 32.89 -18.21
C ASN A 60 -33.04 31.82 -19.28
N PHE A 61 -34.13 31.48 -19.96
CA PHE A 61 -34.10 30.55 -21.09
C PHE A 61 -33.38 31.19 -22.28
N ILE A 62 -32.54 30.40 -22.97
CA ILE A 62 -31.84 30.81 -24.20
C ILE A 62 -32.56 30.21 -25.40
N CYS A 63 -32.52 28.89 -25.51
CA CYS A 63 -33.10 28.10 -26.60
C CYS A 63 -33.10 26.62 -26.26
N SER A 64 -33.58 25.78 -27.17
CA SER A 64 -33.43 24.33 -27.09
C SER A 64 -32.67 23.82 -28.30
N TYR A 65 -31.93 22.72 -28.13
CA TYR A 65 -31.40 21.98 -29.27
C TYR A 65 -32.54 21.41 -30.14
N PRO A 66 -32.28 21.18 -31.44
CA PRO A 66 -33.25 20.60 -32.36
C PRO A 66 -33.82 19.28 -31.84
N ARG A 67 -35.10 19.00 -32.13
CA ARG A 67 -35.83 17.84 -31.56
C ARG A 67 -35.27 16.48 -32.00
N ASP A 68 -34.61 16.44 -33.15
CA ASP A 68 -33.93 15.29 -33.73
C ASP A 68 -32.56 15.01 -33.08
N VAL A 69 -32.05 15.95 -32.29
CA VAL A 69 -30.76 15.84 -31.61
C VAL A 69 -30.96 15.31 -30.20
N ILE A 70 -30.48 14.09 -29.95
CA ILE A 70 -30.49 13.47 -28.62
C ILE A 70 -29.14 13.71 -27.95
N ILE A 71 -29.17 14.50 -26.89
CA ILE A 71 -27.98 14.95 -26.18
C ILE A 71 -27.69 14.00 -25.02
N GLY A 72 -26.48 13.46 -25.02
CA GLY A 72 -25.95 12.61 -23.96
C GLY A 72 -24.47 12.38 -24.20
N GLY A 73 -23.64 12.77 -23.23
CA GLY A 73 -22.18 12.71 -23.33
C GLY A 73 -21.59 13.54 -24.47
N HIS A 74 -22.24 14.65 -24.87
CA HIS A 74 -21.72 15.59 -25.87
C HIS A 74 -20.66 16.53 -25.26
N CYS A 75 -19.98 17.28 -26.12
CA CYS A 75 -19.05 18.32 -25.70
C CYS A 75 -19.49 19.67 -26.27
N VAL A 76 -19.24 20.74 -25.52
CA VAL A 76 -19.43 22.12 -25.97
C VAL A 76 -18.16 22.89 -25.68
N VAL A 77 -17.63 23.58 -26.70
CA VAL A 77 -16.41 24.38 -26.62
C VAL A 77 -16.66 25.81 -27.08
N LYS A 78 -15.92 26.75 -26.49
CA LYS A 78 -15.94 28.18 -26.88
C LYS A 78 -15.00 28.40 -28.07
N LEU A 79 -15.51 28.94 -29.17
CA LEU A 79 -14.70 29.35 -30.31
C LEU A 79 -14.26 30.81 -30.12
N GLU A 80 -12.96 31.06 -30.07
CA GLU A 80 -12.42 32.43 -30.09
C GLU A 80 -12.51 33.00 -31.50
N LYS A 81 -13.00 34.25 -31.60
CA LYS A 81 -13.12 35.01 -32.84
C LYS A 81 -12.60 36.43 -32.63
N ASP A 82 -12.33 37.12 -33.73
CA ASP A 82 -11.73 38.47 -33.74
C ASP A 82 -12.49 39.52 -32.91
N ASN A 83 -13.81 39.34 -32.72
CA ASN A 83 -14.61 40.24 -31.89
C ASN A 83 -14.80 39.68 -30.47
N PRO A 84 -14.23 40.32 -29.43
CA PRO A 84 -14.32 39.84 -28.05
C PRO A 84 -15.76 39.86 -27.49
N ASP A 85 -16.66 40.63 -28.09
CA ASP A 85 -18.05 40.72 -27.65
C ASP A 85 -18.94 39.59 -28.19
N ASP A 86 -18.53 38.89 -29.26
CA ASP A 86 -19.34 37.85 -29.89
C ASP A 86 -18.94 36.44 -29.39
N LEU A 87 -19.77 35.83 -28.55
CA LEU A 87 -19.57 34.45 -28.13
C LEU A 87 -20.08 33.48 -29.19
N THR A 88 -19.22 32.59 -29.67
CA THR A 88 -19.64 31.47 -30.53
C THR A 88 -19.34 30.14 -29.83
N LEU A 89 -20.34 29.27 -29.75
CA LEU A 89 -20.24 27.94 -29.15
C LEU A 89 -20.32 26.87 -30.22
N LEU A 90 -19.47 25.85 -30.12
CA LEU A 90 -19.52 24.65 -30.93
C LEU A 90 -19.96 23.48 -30.03
N SER A 91 -21.03 22.81 -30.40
CA SER A 91 -21.50 21.59 -29.75
C SER A 91 -21.40 20.41 -30.70
N PHE A 92 -20.78 19.32 -30.27
CA PHE A 92 -20.63 18.15 -31.11
C PHE A 92 -20.49 16.84 -30.33
N GLY A 93 -20.64 15.74 -31.05
CA GLY A 93 -20.51 14.38 -30.53
C GLY A 93 -21.74 13.90 -29.77
N GLY A 94 -21.53 13.12 -28.70
CA GLY A 94 -22.61 12.46 -27.97
C GLY A 94 -23.01 11.09 -28.55
N LYS A 95 -24.01 10.46 -27.93
CA LYS A 95 -24.52 9.13 -28.33
C LYS A 95 -25.01 9.13 -29.78
N ASN A 96 -25.78 10.15 -30.15
CA ASN A 96 -26.16 10.44 -31.52
C ASN A 96 -25.35 11.65 -31.96
N LYS A 97 -24.33 11.43 -32.80
CA LYS A 97 -23.39 12.48 -33.18
C LYS A 97 -24.11 13.64 -33.86
N HIS A 98 -23.85 14.85 -33.37
CA HIS A 98 -24.21 16.10 -34.03
C HIS A 98 -23.00 17.00 -34.18
N THR A 99 -23.13 18.06 -34.99
CA THR A 99 -22.17 19.15 -35.05
C THR A 99 -22.95 20.44 -35.30
N LEU A 100 -23.08 21.24 -34.25
CA LEU A 100 -23.92 22.43 -34.20
C LEU A 100 -23.13 23.61 -33.68
N ILE A 101 -23.43 24.79 -34.19
CA ILE A 101 -22.84 26.06 -33.80
C ILE A 101 -23.94 27.01 -33.32
N MET A 102 -23.66 27.76 -32.26
CA MET A 102 -24.55 28.81 -31.76
C MET A 102 -23.77 30.10 -31.61
N LYS A 103 -24.25 31.17 -32.24
CA LYS A 103 -23.83 32.54 -31.91
C LYS A 103 -24.68 33.02 -30.75
N TYR A 104 -24.05 33.25 -29.60
CA TYR A 104 -24.72 33.67 -28.39
C TYR A 104 -24.70 35.18 -28.24
N LYS A 105 -25.84 35.74 -27.86
CA LYS A 105 -26.01 37.13 -27.43
C LYS A 105 -26.75 37.13 -26.10
N SER A 106 -26.28 37.93 -25.15
CA SER A 106 -26.83 37.96 -23.78
C SER A 106 -28.35 38.10 -23.79
N VAL A 107 -29.03 37.24 -23.02
CA VAL A 107 -30.48 37.30 -22.79
C VAL A 107 -30.85 38.28 -21.66
N TRP A 108 -29.88 39.00 -21.11
CA TRP A 108 -30.07 39.95 -20.00
C TRP A 108 -29.97 41.41 -20.40
N ASP A 109 -29.52 41.70 -21.63
CA ASP A 109 -29.43 43.05 -22.18
C ASP A 109 -30.79 43.49 -22.77
N ASP A 110 -31.53 44.32 -22.02
CA ASP A 110 -32.85 44.83 -22.45
C ASP A 110 -32.79 45.81 -23.63
N THR A 111 -31.61 46.36 -23.97
CA THR A 111 -31.41 47.28 -25.09
C THR A 111 -31.58 46.63 -26.47
N ASN A 112 -31.55 45.29 -26.54
CA ASN A 112 -31.58 44.56 -27.81
C ASN A 112 -32.96 44.09 -28.26
N LYS A 113 -34.03 44.26 -27.49
CA LYS A 113 -35.38 43.81 -27.91
C LYS A 113 -35.88 44.50 -29.18
N ASN A 114 -35.38 45.71 -29.48
CA ASN A 114 -35.77 46.49 -30.66
C ASN A 114 -34.77 46.43 -31.84
N GLU A 115 -33.61 45.79 -31.67
CA GLU A 115 -32.57 45.63 -32.71
C GLU A 115 -32.08 44.16 -32.81
N ILE A 116 -32.96 43.18 -32.59
CA ILE A 116 -32.72 41.85 -33.20
C ILE A 116 -33.04 42.03 -34.68
N ASP A 117 -32.03 42.48 -35.42
CA ASP A 117 -32.02 42.45 -36.87
C ASP A 117 -32.43 41.03 -37.29
N LYS A 118 -33.63 40.89 -37.88
CA LYS A 118 -34.27 39.60 -38.22
C LYS A 118 -33.43 38.73 -39.18
N THR A 119 -32.28 39.24 -39.60
CA THR A 119 -31.30 38.65 -40.51
C THR A 119 -30.21 37.84 -39.79
N LYS A 120 -30.05 37.94 -38.46
CA LYS A 120 -29.00 37.21 -37.71
C LYS A 120 -29.59 36.19 -36.73
N TYR A 121 -29.43 34.90 -37.03
CA TYR A 121 -29.85 33.75 -36.22
C TYR A 121 -29.00 33.59 -34.93
N TYR A 122 -29.20 34.48 -33.95
CA TYR A 122 -28.58 34.37 -32.61
C TYR A 122 -29.39 33.44 -31.69
N ASN A 123 -28.72 32.92 -30.66
CA ASN A 123 -29.31 32.10 -29.60
C ASN A 123 -30.08 30.89 -30.15
N GLN A 124 -29.58 30.28 -31.23
CA GLN A 124 -30.15 29.08 -31.85
C GLN A 124 -29.02 28.17 -32.28
N TRP A 125 -29.21 26.86 -32.14
CA TRP A 125 -28.29 25.86 -32.63
C TRP A 125 -28.52 25.61 -34.12
N LEU A 126 -27.48 25.86 -34.92
CA LEU A 126 -27.50 25.65 -36.37
C LEU A 126 -26.43 24.63 -36.77
N PRO A 127 -26.61 23.87 -37.88
CA PRO A 127 -25.54 23.04 -38.42
C PRO A 127 -24.27 23.86 -38.70
N LEU A 128 -23.12 23.33 -38.32
CA LEU A 128 -21.85 23.92 -38.72
C LEU A 128 -21.68 23.72 -40.24
N THR A 129 -21.44 24.78 -40.99
CA THR A 129 -21.26 24.71 -42.45
C THR A 129 -19.96 25.34 -42.91
N ASN A 130 -19.38 24.81 -43.99
CA ASN A 130 -18.24 25.44 -44.67
C ASN A 130 -18.67 26.67 -45.50
N ASP A 131 -17.72 27.35 -46.14
CA ASP A 131 -17.98 28.52 -47.00
C ASP A 131 -18.92 28.25 -48.19
N ARG A 132 -19.19 26.99 -48.49
CA ARG A 132 -20.12 26.54 -49.54
C ARG A 132 -21.50 26.13 -48.97
N ASN A 133 -21.78 26.46 -47.71
CA ASN A 133 -22.99 26.05 -46.98
C ASN A 133 -23.19 24.52 -46.87
N GLN A 134 -22.12 23.73 -46.99
CA GLN A 134 -22.20 22.28 -46.79
C GLN A 134 -21.97 21.96 -45.31
N PRO A 135 -22.77 21.06 -44.71
CA PRO A 135 -22.63 20.69 -43.31
C PRO A 135 -21.27 20.01 -43.07
N ILE A 136 -20.60 20.43 -42.01
CA ILE A 136 -19.36 19.86 -41.51
C ILE A 136 -19.72 18.92 -40.36
N CYS A 137 -19.29 17.67 -40.47
CA CYS A 137 -19.45 16.67 -39.42
C CYS A 137 -18.10 16.46 -38.73
N ILE A 138 -18.07 16.61 -37.41
CA ILE A 138 -16.92 16.23 -36.58
C ILE A 138 -17.20 14.84 -36.00
N GLY A 139 -16.37 13.86 -36.38
CA GLY A 139 -16.47 12.44 -36.02
C GLY A 139 -16.74 11.57 -37.25
N ARG A 140 -16.02 10.44 -37.36
CA ARG A 140 -16.23 9.42 -38.40
C ARG A 140 -17.36 8.48 -37.96
N GLU A 141 -18.02 7.79 -38.89
CA GLU A 141 -19.21 6.96 -38.58
C GLU A 141 -18.95 5.90 -37.51
N GLN A 142 -17.78 5.27 -37.54
CA GLN A 142 -17.33 4.24 -36.59
C GLN A 142 -16.94 4.80 -35.21
N ASP A 143 -16.75 6.11 -35.06
CA ASP A 143 -16.25 6.69 -33.82
C ASP A 143 -17.36 6.74 -32.76
N ASN A 144 -17.02 6.31 -31.54
CA ASN A 144 -17.90 6.39 -30.37
C ASN A 144 -17.61 7.66 -29.56
N TYR A 145 -18.45 8.66 -29.75
CA TYR A 145 -18.31 10.00 -29.18
C TYR A 145 -19.16 10.19 -27.91
N PHE A 146 -19.72 9.12 -27.36
CA PHE A 146 -20.44 9.17 -26.10
C PHE A 146 -19.48 9.40 -24.93
N GLY A 147 -19.60 10.56 -24.27
CA GLY A 147 -18.76 10.98 -23.14
C GLY A 147 -17.40 11.51 -23.56
N LEU A 148 -17.28 12.05 -24.78
CA LEU A 148 -16.04 12.64 -25.29
C LEU A 148 -15.68 13.92 -24.53
N ARG A 149 -14.40 14.29 -24.57
CA ARG A 149 -13.93 15.62 -24.16
C ARG A 149 -13.07 16.24 -25.23
N ALA A 150 -13.23 17.54 -25.40
CA ALA A 150 -12.43 18.31 -26.33
C ALA A 150 -12.04 19.66 -25.76
N VAL A 151 -10.90 20.16 -26.23
CA VAL A 151 -10.34 21.46 -25.88
C VAL A 151 -9.77 22.11 -27.14
N ILE A 152 -9.89 23.42 -27.24
CA ILE A 152 -9.32 24.20 -28.34
C ILE A 152 -8.01 24.81 -27.89
N GLY A 153 -6.97 24.65 -28.70
CA GLY A 153 -5.66 25.25 -28.50
C GLY A 153 -4.88 25.32 -29.79
N GLY A 154 -3.57 25.10 -29.70
CA GLY A 154 -2.64 25.40 -30.78
C GLY A 154 -2.11 26.83 -30.71
N SER A 155 -0.98 27.09 -31.38
CA SER A 155 -0.38 28.43 -31.46
C SER A 155 -1.33 29.52 -31.97
N ASN A 156 -2.30 29.15 -32.81
CA ASN A 156 -3.33 30.05 -33.36
C ASN A 156 -4.73 29.80 -32.78
N ASN A 157 -4.88 29.04 -31.68
CA ASN A 157 -6.17 28.65 -31.09
C ASN A 157 -7.19 28.05 -32.09
N ASN A 158 -6.69 27.37 -33.13
CA ASN A 158 -7.50 26.77 -34.20
C ASN A 158 -7.54 25.23 -34.15
N LEU A 159 -6.77 24.60 -33.25
CA LEU A 159 -6.68 23.15 -33.15
C LEU A 159 -7.64 22.63 -32.09
N LEU A 160 -8.57 21.78 -32.52
CA LEU A 160 -9.50 21.07 -31.64
C LEU A 160 -8.92 19.69 -31.32
N PHE A 161 -8.50 19.51 -30.08
CA PHE A 161 -8.05 18.23 -29.55
C PHE A 161 -9.24 17.46 -29.01
N ILE A 162 -9.51 16.28 -29.57
CA ILE A 162 -10.69 15.48 -29.25
C ILE A 162 -10.22 14.15 -28.67
N THR A 163 -10.70 13.81 -27.48
CA THR A 163 -10.41 12.52 -26.84
C THR A 163 -11.70 11.75 -26.60
N TYR A 164 -11.71 10.49 -27.01
CA TYR A 164 -12.95 9.70 -27.05
C TYR A 164 -12.69 8.20 -26.94
N TYR A 165 -13.79 7.46 -26.74
CA TYR A 165 -13.78 6.02 -26.54
C TYR A 165 -13.24 5.28 -27.79
N PRO A 166 -12.48 4.17 -27.60
CA PRO A 166 -12.05 3.63 -26.32
C PRO A 166 -10.80 4.33 -25.77
N ARG A 167 -9.86 4.71 -26.64
CA ARG A 167 -8.52 5.20 -26.27
C ARG A 167 -7.95 6.19 -27.31
N ASN A 168 -8.81 6.97 -27.97
CA ASN A 168 -8.41 7.75 -29.13
C ASN A 168 -8.14 9.22 -28.78
N ILE A 169 -7.20 9.82 -29.50
CA ILE A 169 -7.01 11.28 -29.56
C ILE A 169 -6.91 11.72 -31.02
N ASP A 170 -7.70 12.72 -31.40
CA ASP A 170 -7.69 13.35 -32.72
C ASP A 170 -7.32 14.83 -32.59
N VAL A 171 -6.66 15.36 -33.62
CA VAL A 171 -6.48 16.81 -33.82
C VAL A 171 -7.24 17.22 -35.07
N PHE A 172 -8.18 18.14 -34.90
CA PHE A 172 -9.00 18.69 -35.97
C PHE A 172 -8.73 20.19 -36.14
N ASP A 173 -8.42 20.63 -37.34
CA ASP A 173 -8.21 22.04 -37.64
C ASP A 173 -9.55 22.73 -37.90
N MET A 174 -9.88 23.74 -37.10
CA MET A 174 -11.11 24.51 -37.21
C MET A 174 -11.12 25.51 -38.38
N ASN A 175 -9.97 25.86 -38.95
CA ASN A 175 -9.89 26.80 -40.07
C ASN A 175 -10.13 26.10 -41.42
N ILE A 176 -9.56 24.90 -41.60
CA ILE A 176 -9.69 24.12 -42.84
C ILE A 176 -10.71 22.98 -42.74
N PHE A 177 -11.27 22.75 -41.55
CA PHE A 177 -12.24 21.70 -41.25
C PHE A 177 -11.77 20.29 -41.62
N ARG A 178 -10.55 19.92 -41.21
CA ARG A 178 -9.94 18.61 -41.51
C ARG A 178 -9.19 18.05 -40.31
N TYR A 179 -9.13 16.72 -40.25
CA TYR A 179 -8.26 16.01 -39.32
C TYR A 179 -6.80 16.17 -39.73
N ILE A 180 -5.96 16.62 -38.79
CA ILE A 180 -4.52 16.76 -38.97
C ILE A 180 -3.79 15.52 -38.48
N ASN A 181 -4.17 15.01 -37.31
CA ASN A 181 -3.50 13.88 -36.67
C ASN A 181 -4.48 12.99 -35.91
N HIS A 182 -4.11 11.73 -35.76
CA HIS A 182 -4.82 10.71 -34.99
C HIS A 182 -3.79 9.82 -34.29
N ASP A 183 -4.01 9.54 -33.00
CA ASP A 183 -3.16 8.63 -32.23
C ASP A 183 -3.98 7.86 -31.17
N ILE A 184 -3.38 6.79 -30.65
CA ILE A 184 -3.96 5.93 -29.62
C ILE A 184 -3.25 6.20 -28.29
N LEU A 185 -4.04 6.56 -27.28
CA LEU A 185 -3.57 6.87 -25.95
C LEU A 185 -2.95 5.61 -25.28
N PRO A 186 -1.75 5.71 -24.69
CA PRO A 186 -0.99 4.55 -24.19
C PRO A 186 -1.48 4.08 -22.82
N ILE A 187 -2.72 3.61 -22.77
CA ILE A 187 -3.42 3.19 -21.55
C ILE A 187 -3.61 1.67 -21.52
N GLU A 188 -3.71 1.09 -20.32
CA GLU A 188 -3.86 -0.37 -20.14
C GLU A 188 -5.10 -0.91 -20.86
N ASP A 189 -5.07 -2.14 -21.38
CA ASP A 189 -6.13 -2.71 -22.24
C ASP A 189 -7.51 -2.81 -21.57
N CYS A 190 -7.57 -2.80 -20.25
CA CYS A 190 -8.81 -2.80 -19.48
C CYS A 190 -9.36 -1.38 -19.20
N CYS A 191 -8.62 -0.33 -19.51
CA CYS A 191 -9.02 1.06 -19.32
C CYS A 191 -9.64 1.61 -20.60
N TYR A 192 -10.69 2.42 -20.45
CA TYR A 192 -11.30 3.19 -21.54
C TYR A 192 -11.52 4.62 -21.09
N ILE A 193 -11.51 5.53 -22.06
CA ILE A 193 -11.62 6.96 -21.82
C ILE A 193 -13.05 7.39 -22.16
N ARG A 194 -13.76 7.80 -21.12
CA ARG A 194 -15.13 8.31 -21.20
C ARG A 194 -15.42 9.17 -19.98
N ASP A 195 -16.12 10.28 -20.18
CA ASP A 195 -16.53 11.21 -19.11
C ASP A 195 -15.34 11.63 -18.23
N HIS A 196 -14.17 11.76 -18.87
CA HIS A 196 -12.89 11.99 -18.22
C HIS A 196 -12.59 13.48 -17.99
N CYS A 197 -11.51 13.75 -17.27
CA CYS A 197 -10.93 15.09 -17.18
C CYS A 197 -9.99 15.29 -18.35
N LEU A 198 -10.23 16.34 -19.13
CA LEU A 198 -9.32 16.86 -20.13
C LEU A 198 -9.17 18.35 -19.90
N THR A 199 -7.94 18.79 -19.66
CA THR A 199 -7.60 20.21 -19.53
C THR A 199 -6.39 20.50 -20.38
N MET A 200 -6.18 21.77 -20.71
CA MET A 200 -5.07 22.17 -21.55
C MET A 200 -4.41 23.43 -21.00
N ARG A 201 -3.10 23.46 -21.13
CA ARG A 201 -2.27 24.64 -20.94
C ARG A 201 -1.58 24.96 -22.26
N THR A 202 -1.81 26.16 -22.75
CA THR A 202 -1.08 26.74 -23.89
C THR A 202 0.08 27.57 -23.36
N ASN A 203 1.29 27.27 -23.83
CA ASN A 203 2.43 28.17 -23.77
C ASN A 203 2.83 28.50 -25.22
N GLU A 204 3.52 29.61 -25.46
CA GLU A 204 3.79 30.26 -26.77
C GLU A 204 4.24 29.35 -27.95
N LYS A 205 4.63 28.08 -27.73
CA LYS A 205 5.07 27.13 -28.78
C LYS A 205 4.61 25.68 -28.63
N THR A 206 3.90 25.33 -27.57
CA THR A 206 3.54 23.91 -27.30
C THR A 206 2.20 23.82 -26.58
N SER A 207 1.33 22.95 -27.10
CA SER A 207 0.06 22.61 -26.46
C SER A 207 0.28 21.43 -25.51
N LYS A 208 0.08 21.65 -24.21
CA LYS A 208 0.19 20.60 -23.18
C LYS A 208 -1.19 20.27 -22.63
N LEU A 209 -1.65 19.03 -22.85
CA LEU A 209 -2.91 18.53 -22.33
C LEU A 209 -2.67 17.67 -21.08
N MET A 210 -3.58 17.76 -20.12
CA MET A 210 -3.63 16.88 -18.96
C MET A 210 -4.90 16.05 -19.04
N LEU A 211 -4.74 14.73 -18.97
CA LEU A 211 -5.84 13.77 -19.02
C LEU A 211 -5.84 12.89 -17.77
N PHE A 212 -6.99 12.83 -17.10
CA PHE A 212 -7.20 11.93 -15.96
C PHE A 212 -8.51 11.15 -16.15
N CYS A 213 -8.44 9.83 -16.03
CA CYS A 213 -9.57 8.90 -16.11
C CYS A 213 -9.23 7.59 -15.40
N GLU A 214 -9.91 7.25 -14.30
CA GLU A 214 -9.62 6.04 -13.51
C GLU A 214 -8.12 5.90 -13.18
N LYS A 215 -7.48 4.80 -13.61
CA LYS A 215 -6.05 4.53 -13.44
C LYS A 215 -5.15 5.30 -14.41
N THR A 216 -5.75 5.99 -15.37
CA THR A 216 -5.05 6.73 -16.42
C THR A 216 -4.80 8.16 -15.97
N GLY A 217 -3.53 8.53 -15.82
CA GLY A 217 -3.08 9.91 -15.78
C GLY A 217 -2.06 10.12 -16.89
N LEU A 218 -2.27 11.12 -17.76
CA LEU A 218 -1.38 11.44 -18.87
C LEU A 218 -1.14 12.95 -18.94
N SER A 219 0.13 13.31 -19.14
CA SER A 219 0.53 14.62 -19.67
C SER A 219 0.88 14.41 -21.14
N ILE A 220 0.18 15.10 -22.02
CA ILE A 220 0.26 14.94 -23.47
C ILE A 220 0.84 16.23 -24.04
N GLU A 221 1.97 16.15 -24.72
CA GLU A 221 2.55 17.29 -25.43
C GLU A 221 2.31 17.09 -26.92
N TYR A 222 1.80 18.12 -27.59
CA TYR A 222 1.59 18.11 -29.04
C TYR A 222 2.58 19.07 -29.71
N ASP A 223 3.36 18.51 -30.63
CA ASP A 223 4.25 19.26 -31.52
C ASP A 223 3.48 19.59 -32.81
N GLU A 224 3.14 20.87 -32.98
CA GLU A 224 2.39 21.39 -34.12
C GLU A 224 3.18 21.37 -35.43
N ILE A 225 4.52 21.37 -35.38
CA ILE A 225 5.37 21.36 -36.58
C ILE A 225 5.44 19.95 -37.15
N ASN A 226 5.67 18.97 -36.28
CA ASN A 226 5.81 17.57 -36.67
C ASN A 226 4.48 16.81 -36.66
N ASN A 227 3.39 17.42 -36.18
CA ASN A 227 2.10 16.78 -35.95
C ASN A 227 2.25 15.47 -35.19
N SER A 228 2.90 15.52 -34.03
CA SER A 228 3.22 14.32 -33.25
C SER A 228 2.90 14.50 -31.77
N PHE A 229 2.48 13.42 -31.13
CA PHE A 229 2.18 13.39 -29.70
C PHE A 229 3.33 12.79 -28.89
N GLN A 230 3.59 13.36 -27.72
CA GLN A 230 4.42 12.78 -26.68
C GLN A 230 3.58 12.53 -25.43
N PHE A 231 3.63 11.31 -24.92
CA PHE A 231 2.81 10.88 -23.78
C PHE A 231 3.67 10.59 -22.56
N HIS A 232 3.37 11.25 -21.45
CA HIS A 232 4.02 11.03 -20.17
C HIS A 232 3.00 10.53 -19.14
N LYS A 233 3.22 9.31 -18.63
CA LYS A 233 2.36 8.74 -17.58
C LYS A 233 2.48 9.53 -16.28
N LYS A 234 1.34 9.80 -15.65
CA LYS A 234 1.21 10.49 -14.37
C LYS A 234 0.54 9.57 -13.36
N TRP A 235 0.99 9.69 -12.10
CA TRP A 235 0.34 8.99 -10.99
C TRP A 235 -1.06 9.55 -10.79
N VAL A 236 -2.05 8.68 -10.67
CA VAL A 236 -3.39 9.03 -10.20
C VAL A 236 -3.52 8.52 -8.77
N CYS A 237 -4.05 9.31 -7.85
CA CYS A 237 -4.20 8.85 -6.47
C CYS A 237 -5.21 7.69 -6.35
N THR A 238 -4.98 6.81 -5.38
CA THR A 238 -5.76 5.57 -5.16
C THR A 238 -7.26 5.80 -5.05
N THR A 239 -7.67 6.93 -4.45
CA THR A 239 -9.09 7.29 -4.30
C THR A 239 -9.74 7.61 -5.64
N ILE A 240 -9.15 8.54 -6.42
CA ILE A 240 -9.68 8.96 -7.74
C ILE A 240 -9.70 7.81 -8.74
N ARG A 241 -8.75 6.86 -8.67
CA ARG A 241 -8.70 5.70 -9.58
C ARG A 241 -9.96 4.86 -9.62
N SER A 242 -10.67 4.82 -8.49
CA SER A 242 -11.89 4.03 -8.33
C SER A 242 -13.15 4.77 -8.77
N LEU A 243 -13.03 6.06 -9.08
CA LEU A 243 -14.13 6.97 -9.36
C LEU A 243 -14.25 7.28 -10.85
N ARG A 244 -15.49 7.49 -11.29
CA ARG A 244 -15.88 8.04 -12.60
C ARG A 244 -16.84 9.21 -12.40
N TYR A 245 -17.09 9.97 -13.47
CA TYR A 245 -18.10 11.04 -13.48
C TYR A 245 -17.87 12.10 -12.39
N TYR A 246 -16.63 12.49 -12.13
CA TYR A 246 -16.34 13.62 -11.25
C TYR A 246 -16.50 14.93 -12.03
N ALA A 247 -16.95 15.98 -11.36
CA ALA A 247 -16.74 17.33 -11.86
C ALA A 247 -15.28 17.70 -11.70
N PHE A 248 -14.73 18.47 -12.65
CA PHE A 248 -13.37 18.97 -12.54
C PHE A 248 -13.28 20.39 -13.05
N VAL A 249 -12.32 21.14 -12.50
CA VAL A 249 -12.02 22.51 -12.91
C VAL A 249 -10.51 22.74 -12.87
N TYR A 250 -10.02 23.46 -13.88
CA TYR A 250 -8.62 23.86 -13.98
C TYR A 250 -8.46 25.34 -13.67
N THR A 251 -7.58 25.67 -12.73
CA THR A 251 -7.23 27.05 -12.35
C THR A 251 -5.82 27.10 -11.75
N ASN A 252 -5.03 28.13 -12.04
CA ASN A 252 -3.72 28.36 -11.42
C ASN A 252 -2.76 27.15 -11.39
N ASP A 253 -2.63 26.40 -12.50
CA ASP A 253 -1.84 25.16 -12.60
C ASP A 253 -2.30 24.02 -11.67
N VAL A 254 -3.54 24.10 -11.19
CA VAL A 254 -4.20 23.13 -10.31
C VAL A 254 -5.46 22.60 -10.98
N ILE A 255 -5.69 21.29 -10.85
CA ILE A 255 -6.96 20.67 -11.23
C ILE A 255 -7.67 20.25 -9.94
N LEU A 256 -8.88 20.76 -9.75
CA LEU A 256 -9.76 20.39 -8.65
C LEU A 256 -10.76 19.36 -9.15
N PHE A 257 -10.99 18.31 -8.37
CA PHE A 257 -11.91 17.20 -8.65
C PHE A 257 -12.97 17.15 -7.55
N PHE A 258 -14.24 17.08 -7.93
CA PHE A 258 -15.37 17.13 -7.03
C PHE A 258 -16.28 15.91 -7.25
N GLY A 259 -16.51 15.17 -6.17
CA GLY A 259 -17.43 14.05 -6.15
C GLY A 259 -16.97 12.89 -7.04
N GLY A 260 -17.94 12.25 -7.70
CA GLY A 260 -17.75 11.07 -8.53
C GLY A 260 -18.47 9.85 -7.98
N CYS A 261 -18.52 8.77 -8.76
CA CYS A 261 -19.12 7.52 -8.35
C CYS A 261 -18.17 6.33 -8.56
N SER A 262 -18.24 5.38 -7.63
CA SER A 262 -17.43 4.17 -7.71
C SER A 262 -17.90 3.28 -8.86
N ALA A 263 -16.94 2.76 -9.63
CA ALA A 263 -17.21 1.75 -10.65
C ALA A 263 -17.78 0.44 -10.05
N VAL A 264 -17.59 0.20 -8.75
CA VAL A 264 -18.09 -0.97 -8.03
C VAL A 264 -19.24 -0.53 -7.11
N GLY A 265 -20.47 -0.84 -7.49
CA GLY A 265 -21.66 -0.62 -6.65
C GLY A 265 -22.34 0.76 -6.74
N MET A 266 -21.95 1.62 -7.69
CA MET A 266 -22.56 2.96 -7.94
C MET A 266 -22.67 3.84 -6.68
N PHE A 267 -21.72 3.74 -5.76
CA PHE A 267 -21.67 4.64 -4.60
C PHE A 267 -21.16 6.02 -4.99
N VAL A 268 -21.93 7.06 -4.68
CA VAL A 268 -21.58 8.46 -4.95
C VAL A 268 -20.83 9.05 -3.76
N VAL A 269 -19.74 9.77 -4.02
CA VAL A 269 -18.85 10.31 -2.97
C VAL A 269 -18.95 11.83 -2.83
N LYS A 270 -18.55 12.35 -1.66
CA LYS A 270 -18.48 13.79 -1.35
C LYS A 270 -17.08 14.37 -1.48
N THR A 271 -16.09 13.53 -1.76
CA THR A 271 -14.67 13.89 -1.64
C THR A 271 -14.26 14.94 -2.65
N VAL A 272 -13.37 15.84 -2.21
CA VAL A 272 -12.72 16.84 -3.07
C VAL A 272 -11.23 16.53 -3.11
N HIS A 273 -10.66 16.50 -4.32
CA HIS A 273 -9.23 16.27 -4.51
C HIS A 273 -8.61 17.38 -5.36
N LYS A 274 -7.32 17.59 -5.15
CA LYS A 274 -6.50 18.55 -5.86
C LYS A 274 -5.35 17.82 -6.55
N TYR A 275 -5.05 18.19 -7.77
CA TYR A 275 -3.81 17.83 -8.44
C TYR A 275 -3.04 19.09 -8.80
N SER A 276 -1.87 19.28 -8.18
CA SER A 276 -0.92 20.34 -8.53
C SER A 276 -0.06 19.87 -9.69
N ILE A 277 -0.18 20.52 -10.85
CA ILE A 277 0.57 20.12 -12.06
C ILE A 277 2.06 20.44 -11.89
N LYS A 278 2.40 21.58 -11.28
CA LYS A 278 3.79 22.01 -11.02
C LYS A 278 4.52 21.06 -10.08
N GLU A 279 3.88 20.70 -8.98
CA GLU A 279 4.47 19.82 -7.96
C GLU A 279 4.28 18.34 -8.29
N ASN A 280 3.45 18.03 -9.30
CA ASN A 280 3.07 16.66 -9.65
C ASN A 280 2.52 15.88 -8.43
N LYS A 281 1.67 16.56 -7.66
CA LYS A 281 1.26 16.16 -6.32
C LYS A 281 -0.25 16.13 -6.19
N TRP A 282 -0.77 15.08 -5.55
CA TRP A 282 -2.18 14.96 -5.19
C TRP A 282 -2.41 15.37 -3.75
N THR A 283 -3.50 16.09 -3.49
CA THR A 283 -3.96 16.42 -2.14
C THR A 283 -5.43 16.06 -2.03
N LYS A 284 -5.83 15.44 -0.92
CA LYS A 284 -7.25 15.23 -0.60
C LYS A 284 -7.66 16.26 0.45
N TYR A 285 -8.69 17.04 0.16
CA TYR A 285 -9.17 18.06 1.08
C TYR A 285 -9.99 17.47 2.23
N GLU A 286 -9.86 18.06 3.42
CA GLU A 286 -10.76 17.75 4.55
C GLU A 286 -12.19 18.24 4.28
N CYS A 287 -12.31 19.41 3.65
CA CYS A 287 -13.59 19.97 3.24
C CYS A 287 -14.19 19.13 2.11
N THR A 288 -15.40 18.60 2.33
CA THR A 288 -16.13 17.79 1.35
C THR A 288 -17.35 18.52 0.81
N LEU A 289 -17.90 18.03 -0.30
CA LEU A 289 -19.18 18.52 -0.83
C LEU A 289 -20.29 18.32 0.22
N PRO A 290 -21.25 19.26 0.35
CA PRO A 290 -22.36 19.10 1.30
C PRO A 290 -23.21 17.85 0.96
N ILE A 291 -23.32 17.53 -0.32
CA ILE A 291 -24.12 16.43 -0.87
C ILE A 291 -23.20 15.55 -1.72
N SER A 292 -23.41 14.23 -1.68
CA SER A 292 -22.71 13.30 -2.57
C SER A 292 -23.18 13.55 -3.99
N LEU A 293 -22.28 13.86 -4.91
CA LEU A 293 -22.64 14.16 -6.29
C LEU A 293 -21.71 13.43 -7.25
N CYS A 294 -22.26 12.86 -8.31
CA CYS A 294 -21.54 12.46 -9.51
C CYS A 294 -22.20 13.08 -10.74
N ASP A 295 -21.49 13.14 -11.84
CA ASP A 295 -21.98 13.63 -13.12
C ASP A 295 -22.48 15.08 -13.11
N CYS A 296 -21.99 15.85 -12.13
CA CYS A 296 -22.14 17.29 -12.05
C CYS A 296 -21.11 17.98 -12.94
N VAL A 297 -21.34 19.26 -13.22
CA VAL A 297 -20.42 20.10 -14.00
C VAL A 297 -19.85 21.21 -13.11
N GLY A 298 -18.54 21.39 -13.18
CA GLY A 298 -17.84 22.48 -12.52
C GLY A 298 -17.46 23.55 -13.54
N VAL A 299 -17.68 24.83 -13.21
CA VAL A 299 -17.31 25.97 -14.06
C VAL A 299 -16.83 27.13 -13.20
N LEU A 300 -15.77 27.80 -13.62
CA LEU A 300 -15.29 29.02 -12.97
C LEU A 300 -16.07 30.22 -13.47
N SER A 301 -16.30 31.19 -12.59
CA SER A 301 -16.64 32.54 -13.02
C SER A 301 -15.50 33.11 -13.89
N GLU A 302 -15.81 34.04 -14.78
CA GLU A 302 -14.82 34.59 -15.71
C GLU A 302 -13.63 35.29 -15.01
N ASP A 303 -13.86 35.84 -13.82
CA ASP A 303 -12.82 36.40 -12.95
C ASP A 303 -11.98 35.33 -12.21
N ASN A 304 -12.30 34.04 -12.38
CA ASN A 304 -11.71 32.89 -11.70
C ASN A 304 -11.78 32.93 -10.16
N VAL A 305 -12.63 33.78 -9.58
CA VAL A 305 -12.77 33.94 -8.12
C VAL A 305 -13.69 32.88 -7.53
N TYR A 306 -14.77 32.54 -8.23
CA TYR A 306 -15.80 31.62 -7.76
C TYR A 306 -15.88 30.39 -8.65
N LEU A 307 -16.04 29.24 -7.99
CA LEU A 307 -16.36 27.97 -8.62
C LEU A 307 -17.85 27.70 -8.43
N HIS A 308 -18.50 27.35 -9.53
CA HIS A 308 -19.89 26.92 -9.57
C HIS A 308 -19.94 25.43 -9.90
N ILE A 309 -20.67 24.65 -9.09
CA ILE A 309 -20.94 23.23 -9.31
C ILE A 309 -22.44 23.08 -9.53
N LEU A 310 -22.83 22.54 -10.68
CA LEU A 310 -24.21 22.52 -11.16
C LEU A 310 -24.67 21.09 -11.46
N GLY A 311 -25.90 20.78 -11.04
CA GLY A 311 -26.57 19.52 -11.32
C GLY A 311 -25.88 18.28 -10.75
N GLY A 312 -26.02 17.17 -11.46
CA GLY A 312 -25.47 15.86 -11.11
C GLY A 312 -26.50 14.91 -10.50
N PHE A 313 -26.04 13.75 -10.08
CA PHE A 313 -26.80 12.66 -9.51
C PHE A 313 -26.36 12.39 -8.08
N ASP A 314 -27.32 12.29 -7.14
CA ASP A 314 -27.05 12.15 -5.71
C ASP A 314 -26.98 10.69 -5.21
N GLY A 315 -27.10 9.72 -6.12
CA GLY A 315 -27.24 8.30 -5.81
C GLY A 315 -28.67 7.78 -5.92
N LYS A 316 -29.66 8.68 -5.96
CA LYS A 316 -31.09 8.34 -6.08
C LYS A 316 -31.74 8.97 -7.30
N LYS A 317 -31.47 10.25 -7.55
CA LYS A 317 -32.07 11.01 -8.66
C LYS A 317 -31.13 12.10 -9.19
N GLU A 318 -31.46 12.60 -10.37
CA GLU A 318 -30.86 13.82 -10.90
C GLU A 318 -31.25 15.02 -10.03
N THR A 319 -30.31 15.94 -9.90
CA THR A 319 -30.40 17.07 -8.99
C THR A 319 -30.47 18.38 -9.77
N SER A 320 -31.13 19.36 -9.18
CA SER A 320 -31.16 20.75 -9.63
C SER A 320 -30.30 21.64 -8.74
N ILE A 321 -29.27 21.08 -8.11
CA ILE A 321 -28.42 21.78 -7.14
C ILE A 321 -27.46 22.71 -7.86
N HIS A 322 -27.31 23.92 -7.35
CA HIS A 322 -26.27 24.87 -7.72
C HIS A 322 -25.47 25.25 -6.48
N LEU A 323 -24.21 24.84 -6.42
CA LEU A 323 -23.27 25.22 -5.36
C LEU A 323 -22.31 26.27 -5.86
N LYS A 324 -21.95 27.21 -4.99
CA LYS A 324 -20.92 28.21 -5.21
C LYS A 324 -19.88 28.14 -4.08
N THR A 325 -18.60 28.18 -4.43
CA THR A 325 -17.50 28.28 -3.46
C THR A 325 -16.45 29.27 -3.96
N ASN A 326 -15.75 29.93 -3.04
CA ASN A 326 -14.58 30.72 -3.41
C ASN A 326 -13.39 29.80 -3.73
N VAL A 327 -12.72 30.03 -4.86
CA VAL A 327 -11.59 29.22 -5.33
C VAL A 327 -10.38 29.31 -4.40
N ASN A 328 -10.14 30.49 -3.80
CA ASN A 328 -8.98 30.72 -2.93
C ASN A 328 -8.96 29.82 -1.70
N ILE A 329 -10.12 29.33 -1.24
CA ILE A 329 -10.19 28.36 -0.13
C ILE A 329 -9.45 27.07 -0.50
N TRP A 330 -9.50 26.67 -1.77
CA TRP A 330 -8.93 25.44 -2.32
C TRP A 330 -7.51 25.60 -2.87
N ILE A 331 -6.90 26.78 -2.71
CA ILE A 331 -5.53 27.07 -3.12
C ILE A 331 -4.66 27.47 -1.91
N LYS A 332 -5.24 27.51 -0.70
CA LYS A 332 -4.50 27.73 0.55
C LYS A 332 -3.48 26.63 0.83
N ASP A 333 -2.55 26.95 1.72
CA ASP A 333 -1.59 26.01 2.30
C ASP A 333 -2.31 24.81 2.92
N GLU A 334 -1.67 23.66 2.78
CA GLU A 334 -2.21 22.37 3.18
C GLU A 334 -2.25 22.27 4.71
N THR A 335 -3.35 21.73 5.26
CA THR A 335 -3.44 21.43 6.69
C THR A 335 -2.52 20.26 7.06
N GLU A 336 -2.20 20.09 8.35
CA GLU A 336 -1.35 18.98 8.78
C GLU A 336 -1.94 17.61 8.40
N ARG A 337 -3.27 17.42 8.49
CA ARG A 337 -3.91 16.18 8.03
C ARG A 337 -3.83 15.96 6.53
N GLU A 338 -3.89 17.04 5.75
CA GLU A 338 -3.73 16.97 4.29
C GLU A 338 -2.30 16.57 3.93
N LYS A 339 -1.29 17.07 4.66
CA LYS A 339 0.12 16.66 4.52
C LYS A 339 0.34 15.21 4.89
N GLU A 340 -0.24 14.74 6.00
CA GLU A 340 -0.20 13.32 6.39
C GLU A 340 -0.78 12.43 5.26
N TRP A 341 -1.93 12.81 4.69
CA TRP A 341 -2.53 12.08 3.59
C TRP A 341 -1.65 12.05 2.33
N ILE A 342 -0.97 13.17 2.03
CA ILE A 342 -0.02 13.26 0.92
C ILE A 342 1.12 12.27 1.11
N GLU A 343 1.71 12.23 2.31
CA GLU A 343 2.82 11.32 2.63
C GLU A 343 2.38 9.86 2.48
N GLU A 344 1.22 9.49 3.03
CA GLU A 344 0.64 8.15 2.86
C GLU A 344 0.41 7.77 1.40
N GLU A 345 -0.01 8.72 0.56
CA GLU A 345 -0.29 8.48 -0.85
C GLU A 345 0.99 8.35 -1.68
N GLU A 346 2.05 9.09 -1.33
CA GLU A 346 3.36 8.92 -1.96
C GLU A 346 3.99 7.57 -1.57
N GLU A 347 3.82 7.10 -0.32
CA GLU A 347 4.23 5.75 0.08
C GLU A 347 3.49 4.65 -0.73
N LYS A 348 2.17 4.81 -0.94
CA LYS A 348 1.39 3.87 -1.78
C LYS A 348 1.92 3.80 -3.21
N LYS A 349 2.32 4.95 -3.76
CA LYS A 349 2.94 5.05 -5.09
C LYS A 349 4.28 4.34 -5.17
N GLU A 350 5.13 4.49 -4.17
CA GLU A 350 6.39 3.75 -4.08
C GLU A 350 6.16 2.25 -4.02
N ILE A 351 5.23 1.78 -3.16
CA ILE A 351 4.89 0.37 -3.02
C ILE A 351 4.40 -0.23 -4.35
N GLU A 352 3.54 0.46 -5.10
CA GLU A 352 3.06 -0.05 -6.39
C GLU A 352 4.17 -0.07 -7.45
N THR A 353 5.04 0.93 -7.45
CA THR A 353 6.20 0.97 -8.35
C THR A 353 7.09 -0.25 -8.11
N VAL A 354 7.36 -0.56 -6.84
CA VAL A 354 8.07 -1.77 -6.43
C VAL A 354 7.36 -3.04 -6.90
N LYS A 355 6.03 -3.14 -6.71
CA LYS A 355 5.25 -4.31 -7.17
C LYS A 355 5.38 -4.52 -8.69
N LYS A 356 5.33 -3.45 -9.49
CA LYS A 356 5.51 -3.52 -10.95
C LYS A 356 6.92 -3.98 -11.34
N GLU A 357 7.95 -3.48 -10.68
CA GLU A 357 9.32 -3.95 -10.90
C GLU A 357 9.47 -5.44 -10.57
N MET A 358 8.86 -5.89 -9.47
CA MET A 358 8.85 -7.30 -9.08
C MET A 358 8.13 -8.19 -10.10
N ASP A 359 6.99 -7.75 -10.63
CA ASP A 359 6.27 -8.47 -11.67
C ASP A 359 7.06 -8.55 -12.98
N LYS A 360 7.81 -7.49 -13.32
CA LYS A 360 8.73 -7.53 -14.48
C LYS A 360 9.85 -8.57 -14.27
N ILE A 361 10.48 -8.58 -13.10
CA ILE A 361 11.49 -9.58 -12.73
C ILE A 361 10.91 -11.01 -12.82
N LYS A 362 9.67 -11.20 -12.35
CA LYS A 362 8.96 -12.47 -12.45
C LYS A 362 8.77 -12.91 -13.91
N GLN A 363 8.37 -11.98 -14.79
CA GLN A 363 8.19 -12.26 -16.22
C GLN A 363 9.53 -12.60 -16.88
N ASP A 364 10.60 -11.85 -16.60
CA ASP A 364 11.95 -12.11 -17.13
C ASP A 364 12.47 -13.49 -16.70
N LEU A 365 12.28 -13.86 -15.43
CA LEU A 365 12.57 -15.21 -14.92
C LEU A 365 11.76 -16.30 -15.63
N CYS A 366 10.50 -16.02 -15.96
CA CYS A 366 9.63 -16.96 -16.67
C CYS A 366 10.07 -17.12 -18.15
N ILE A 367 10.47 -16.04 -18.81
CA ILE A 367 10.99 -16.06 -20.19
C ILE A 367 12.35 -16.78 -20.25
N GLN A 368 13.22 -16.55 -19.27
CA GLN A 368 14.49 -17.29 -19.17
C GLN A 368 14.29 -18.79 -18.96
N LYS A 369 13.23 -19.22 -18.24
CA LYS A 369 12.84 -20.63 -18.14
C LYS A 369 12.48 -21.23 -19.51
N LEU A 370 11.78 -20.47 -20.35
CA LEU A 370 11.35 -20.91 -21.69
C LEU A 370 12.51 -20.97 -22.70
N LYS A 371 13.45 -20.03 -22.64
CA LYS A 371 14.63 -20.00 -23.55
C LYS A 371 15.72 -21.03 -23.20
N GLY A 372 15.72 -21.57 -21.98
CA GLY A 372 16.77 -22.44 -21.46
C GLY A 372 16.68 -23.92 -21.83
N ASN A 373 15.86 -24.32 -22.82
CA ASN A 373 15.79 -25.72 -23.25
C ASN A 373 16.82 -26.09 -24.33
N ASN A 374 17.62 -25.15 -24.85
CA ASN A 374 18.64 -25.40 -25.88
C ASN A 374 20.05 -24.84 -25.52
N SER A 375 20.67 -25.33 -24.45
CA SER A 375 22.14 -25.54 -24.35
C SER A 375 22.48 -26.13 -22.98
N LYS A 376 23.26 -27.21 -22.97
CA LYS A 376 23.30 -28.18 -21.86
C LYS A 376 24.42 -27.95 -20.83
N TYR A 377 25.20 -26.90 -20.92
CA TYR A 377 26.28 -26.61 -19.95
C TYR A 377 26.38 -25.08 -19.79
N ASP A 378 26.57 -24.61 -18.55
CA ASP A 378 26.62 -23.20 -18.06
C ASP A 378 25.36 -22.58 -17.42
N MET A 379 24.31 -23.36 -17.12
CA MET A 379 23.04 -22.80 -16.64
C MET A 379 22.54 -23.35 -15.29
N PHE A 380 23.41 -23.49 -14.27
CA PHE A 380 22.98 -23.97 -12.94
C PHE A 380 23.24 -23.05 -11.74
N GLU A 381 24.05 -21.99 -11.85
CA GLU A 381 24.39 -21.17 -10.66
C GLU A 381 23.61 -19.84 -10.53
N LEU A 382 23.00 -19.31 -11.60
CA LEU A 382 22.31 -18.00 -11.57
C LEU A 382 20.78 -18.06 -11.38
N ARG A 383 20.17 -19.26 -11.43
CA ARG A 383 18.69 -19.42 -11.39
C ARG A 383 18.08 -19.50 -9.99
N ASP A 384 18.77 -20.09 -9.01
CA ASP A 384 18.19 -20.32 -7.67
C ASP A 384 18.20 -19.07 -6.78
N GLY A 385 19.26 -18.27 -6.83
CA GLY A 385 19.37 -17.04 -6.02
C GLY A 385 18.27 -16.01 -6.34
N THR A 386 18.01 -15.79 -7.63
CA THR A 386 17.05 -14.77 -8.10
C THR A 386 15.59 -15.17 -7.83
N ILE A 387 15.26 -16.47 -7.95
CA ILE A 387 13.93 -17.00 -7.62
C ILE A 387 13.70 -16.95 -6.10
N GLN A 388 14.74 -17.20 -5.30
CA GLN A 388 14.67 -17.13 -3.84
C GLN A 388 14.53 -15.68 -3.34
N ILE A 389 15.24 -14.73 -3.97
CA ILE A 389 15.08 -13.28 -3.72
C ILE A 389 13.66 -12.86 -4.06
N TYR A 390 13.13 -13.26 -5.22
CA TYR A 390 11.75 -12.95 -5.61
C TYR A 390 10.72 -13.47 -4.60
N LYS A 391 10.85 -14.72 -4.12
CA LYS A 391 9.95 -15.29 -3.09
C LYS A 391 10.04 -14.53 -1.77
N THR A 392 11.24 -14.10 -1.39
CA THR A 392 11.49 -13.38 -0.14
C THR A 392 10.91 -11.97 -0.20
N VAL A 393 11.17 -11.23 -1.27
CA VAL A 393 10.61 -9.88 -1.48
C VAL A 393 9.08 -9.93 -1.63
N LYS A 394 8.52 -10.97 -2.27
CA LYS A 394 7.06 -11.18 -2.37
C LYS A 394 6.39 -11.38 -1.02
N MET A 395 6.95 -12.25 -0.17
CA MET A 395 6.46 -12.41 1.21
C MET A 395 6.52 -11.08 1.98
N PHE A 396 7.58 -10.30 1.81
CA PHE A 396 7.73 -9.03 2.51
C PHE A 396 6.78 -7.93 2.02
N ALA A 397 6.59 -7.78 0.72
CA ALA A 397 5.62 -6.83 0.17
C ALA A 397 4.17 -7.18 0.58
N GLU A 398 3.83 -8.47 0.65
CA GLU A 398 2.52 -8.95 1.13
C GLU A 398 2.34 -8.69 2.63
N ASN A 399 3.40 -8.84 3.44
CA ASN A 399 3.38 -8.50 4.87
C ASN A 399 3.33 -7.00 5.14
N TYR A 400 4.03 -6.18 4.36
CA TYR A 400 3.99 -4.71 4.49
C TYR A 400 2.60 -4.15 4.14
N THR A 401 1.96 -4.72 3.12
CA THR A 401 0.56 -4.38 2.78
C THR A 401 -0.42 -4.77 3.91
N ARG A 402 -0.07 -5.76 4.75
CA ARG A 402 -0.86 -6.17 5.93
C ARG A 402 -0.58 -5.33 7.18
N GLN A 403 0.64 -4.85 7.38
CA GLN A 403 0.99 -3.93 8.48
C GLN A 403 0.17 -2.63 8.43
N TYR A 404 -0.10 -2.11 7.22
CA TYR A 404 -0.91 -0.90 7.03
C TYR A 404 -2.39 -1.06 7.46
N LEU A 405 -2.89 -2.29 7.62
CA LEU A 405 -4.27 -2.57 8.07
C LEU A 405 -4.40 -2.73 9.58
N ILE A 406 -3.30 -2.81 10.33
CA ILE A 406 -3.31 -3.05 11.78
C ILE A 406 -2.26 -2.15 12.44
N HIS A 407 -2.62 -0.88 12.64
CA HIS A 407 -1.97 -0.08 13.68
C HIS A 407 -2.32 -0.71 15.04
N PHE A 408 -1.30 -0.82 15.91
CA PHE A 408 -1.29 -1.32 17.31
C PHE A 408 -0.74 -2.75 17.54
N GLY A 409 0.46 -2.81 18.14
CA GLY A 409 0.93 -3.90 19.01
C GLY A 409 1.85 -4.97 18.38
N TRP A 410 3.09 -4.63 18.01
CA TRP A 410 4.00 -5.55 17.26
C TRP A 410 5.46 -5.58 17.77
N ALA A 411 5.71 -5.83 19.05
CA ALA A 411 7.09 -5.91 19.57
C ALA A 411 7.69 -7.34 19.53
N ASP A 412 6.89 -8.39 19.74
CA ASP A 412 7.37 -9.78 19.76
C ASP A 412 7.61 -10.37 18.35
N ASP A 413 6.90 -9.87 17.33
CA ASP A 413 7.03 -10.32 15.93
C ASP A 413 8.26 -9.70 15.23
N LEU A 414 8.62 -8.48 15.60
CA LEU A 414 9.76 -7.74 15.04
C LEU A 414 11.11 -8.30 15.53
N ASN A 415 11.09 -8.85 16.74
CA ASN A 415 12.16 -9.63 17.34
C ASN A 415 12.63 -10.80 16.48
N ILE A 416 11.67 -11.53 15.94
CA ILE A 416 11.92 -12.74 15.15
C ILE A 416 12.39 -12.37 13.74
N ILE A 417 12.00 -11.18 13.24
CA ILE A 417 12.49 -10.61 11.99
C ILE A 417 13.96 -10.18 12.13
N ILE A 418 14.35 -9.54 13.24
CA ILE A 418 15.73 -9.03 13.41
C ILE A 418 16.73 -10.15 13.77
N THR A 419 16.36 -11.13 14.60
CA THR A 419 17.20 -12.32 14.84
C THR A 419 17.39 -13.15 13.56
N ARG A 420 16.45 -13.10 12.61
CA ARG A 420 16.55 -13.80 11.32
C ARG A 420 17.38 -13.07 10.26
N TYR A 421 17.51 -11.73 10.31
CA TYR A 421 18.26 -10.97 9.30
C TYR A 421 19.75 -10.78 9.64
N ILE A 422 20.13 -10.69 10.91
CA ILE A 422 21.54 -10.46 11.30
C ILE A 422 22.35 -11.77 11.34
N LEU A 423 21.72 -12.93 11.60
CA LEU A 423 22.42 -14.20 11.77
C LEU A 423 22.65 -15.01 10.48
N VAL A 424 21.94 -14.70 9.38
CA VAL A 424 22.20 -15.28 8.05
C VAL A 424 23.31 -14.50 7.31
N CYS A 425 23.72 -13.34 7.84
CA CYS A 425 24.74 -12.47 7.23
C CYS A 425 26.20 -12.87 7.50
N PHE A 426 26.47 -13.95 8.24
CA PHE A 426 27.84 -14.40 8.52
C PHE A 426 28.16 -15.74 7.88
N ASN A 427 28.35 -15.76 6.55
CA ASN A 427 29.47 -16.49 5.89
C ASN A 427 29.43 -16.52 4.35
N LEU A 428 29.22 -15.39 3.65
CA LEU A 428 29.52 -15.32 2.21
C LEU A 428 30.07 -13.92 1.84
N LYS A 429 31.39 -13.83 1.67
CA LYS A 429 32.13 -12.60 1.31
C LYS A 429 31.83 -12.06 -0.10
N LEU A 430 31.01 -12.74 -0.90
CA LEU A 430 30.76 -12.39 -2.31
C LEU A 430 29.31 -11.97 -2.63
N SER A 431 28.36 -12.09 -1.69
CA SER A 431 26.95 -11.68 -1.90
C SER A 431 26.60 -10.34 -1.23
N PHE A 432 27.58 -9.66 -0.63
CA PHE A 432 27.35 -8.57 0.33
C PHE A 432 26.81 -7.28 -0.32
N CYS A 433 27.20 -6.96 -1.56
CA CYS A 433 26.82 -5.68 -2.18
C CYS A 433 25.40 -5.66 -2.75
N SER A 434 24.96 -6.73 -3.42
CA SER A 434 23.63 -6.78 -4.05
C SER A 434 22.48 -6.89 -3.05
N PHE A 435 22.73 -7.52 -1.89
CA PHE A 435 21.70 -7.74 -0.86
C PHE A 435 21.50 -6.53 0.06
N ILE A 436 22.57 -5.83 0.45
CA ILE A 436 22.49 -4.55 1.18
C ILE A 436 21.85 -3.47 0.30
N TYR A 437 22.10 -3.50 -1.01
CA TYR A 437 21.42 -2.61 -1.97
C TYR A 437 19.91 -2.84 -2.00
N LEU A 438 19.43 -4.10 -2.01
CA LEU A 438 18.00 -4.40 -1.93
C LEU A 438 17.39 -4.01 -0.58
N LEU A 439 18.08 -4.26 0.54
CA LEU A 439 17.59 -3.89 1.87
C LEU A 439 17.46 -2.37 2.03
N ARG A 440 18.45 -1.61 1.56
CA ARG A 440 18.40 -0.13 1.51
C ARG A 440 17.35 0.41 0.53
N LYS A 441 16.93 -0.40 -0.46
CA LYS A 441 15.89 -0.04 -1.44
C LYS A 441 14.47 -0.28 -0.92
N TYR A 442 14.26 -1.23 0.00
CA TYR A 442 12.92 -1.63 0.46
C TYR A 442 12.62 -1.36 1.93
N PHE A 443 13.64 -1.07 2.75
CA PHE A 443 13.48 -0.69 4.14
C PHE A 443 14.25 0.61 4.38
N LYS A 444 13.57 1.61 4.94
CA LYS A 444 14.23 2.80 5.46
C LYS A 444 15.04 2.38 6.68
N LEU A 445 16.36 2.29 6.52
CA LEU A 445 17.28 2.03 7.62
C LEU A 445 17.09 3.13 8.67
N GLN A 446 16.45 2.80 9.79
CA GLN A 446 16.21 3.79 10.86
C GLN A 446 17.52 4.12 11.60
N LYS A 447 18.34 3.11 11.89
CA LYS A 447 19.60 3.30 12.61
C LYS A 447 20.57 2.13 12.40
N GLU A 448 21.84 2.44 12.15
CA GLU A 448 22.93 1.46 12.06
C GLU A 448 23.70 1.46 13.39
N LEU A 449 23.77 0.31 14.08
CA LEU A 449 24.47 0.18 15.36
C LEU A 449 25.83 -0.47 15.13
N ARG A 450 26.88 0.34 15.12
CA ARG A 450 28.26 -0.13 14.98
C ARG A 450 28.90 -0.28 16.34
N VAL A 451 29.13 -1.51 16.76
CA VAL A 451 29.85 -1.79 18.01
C VAL A 451 30.74 -3.02 17.82
N ASP A 452 31.99 -2.93 18.27
CA ASP A 452 33.02 -3.96 18.05
C ASP A 452 32.82 -5.18 18.98
N PHE A 453 32.36 -6.29 18.41
CA PHE A 453 32.09 -7.54 19.14
C PHE A 453 32.72 -8.77 18.48
N GLY A 454 32.92 -9.83 19.27
CA GLY A 454 33.17 -11.17 18.71
C GLY A 454 31.91 -11.78 18.07
N ILE A 455 32.05 -12.95 17.46
CA ILE A 455 30.94 -13.68 16.80
C ILE A 455 29.73 -13.81 17.74
N VAL A 456 28.59 -13.23 17.34
CA VAL A 456 27.32 -13.25 18.07
C VAL A 456 26.60 -14.57 17.79
N ASN A 457 26.20 -15.28 18.85
CA ASN A 457 25.47 -16.55 18.77
C ASN A 457 23.94 -16.38 18.90
N SER A 458 23.46 -15.30 19.53
CA SER A 458 22.02 -15.02 19.70
C SER A 458 21.75 -13.52 19.83
N VAL A 459 20.59 -13.08 19.33
CA VAL A 459 20.08 -11.70 19.40
C VAL A 459 18.60 -11.71 19.78
N GLN A 460 18.18 -10.83 20.70
CA GLN A 460 16.78 -10.69 21.11
C GLN A 460 16.49 -9.24 21.53
N PHE A 461 15.36 -8.64 21.15
CA PHE A 461 14.82 -7.40 21.73
C PHE A 461 14.00 -7.68 22.99
N SER A 462 13.87 -6.65 23.80
CA SER A 462 12.85 -6.56 24.83
C SER A 462 11.44 -6.53 24.22
N SER A 463 10.44 -6.89 25.03
CA SER A 463 9.02 -6.92 24.66
C SER A 463 8.42 -5.53 24.38
N ASP A 464 9.11 -4.46 24.76
CA ASP A 464 8.75 -3.07 24.42
C ASP A 464 9.49 -2.56 23.17
N GLY A 465 10.40 -3.36 22.60
CA GLY A 465 11.22 -2.99 21.43
C GLY A 465 12.30 -1.94 21.71
N THR A 466 12.51 -1.52 22.96
CA THR A 466 13.43 -0.41 23.29
C THR A 466 14.89 -0.85 23.45
N LYS A 467 15.13 -2.14 23.70
CA LYS A 467 16.45 -2.70 24.00
C LYS A 467 16.76 -3.93 23.14
N ILE A 468 18.05 -4.16 22.88
CA ILE A 468 18.57 -5.35 22.19
C ILE A 468 19.57 -6.07 23.10
N LEU A 469 19.46 -7.39 23.17
CA LEU A 469 20.31 -8.30 23.90
C LEU A 469 21.13 -9.15 22.93
N LEU A 470 22.45 -9.16 23.13
CA LEU A 470 23.39 -9.92 22.32
C LEU A 470 24.15 -10.91 23.19
N ALA A 471 24.27 -12.15 22.73
CA ALA A 471 25.14 -13.16 23.35
C ALA A 471 26.29 -13.51 22.40
N SER A 472 27.54 -13.36 22.83
CA SER A 472 28.70 -13.49 21.95
C SER A 472 29.72 -14.56 22.41
N LYS A 473 30.53 -15.03 21.45
CA LYS A 473 31.71 -15.87 21.69
C LYS A 473 32.84 -15.14 22.40
N ASP A 474 32.78 -13.80 22.49
CA ASP A 474 33.70 -13.01 23.33
C ASP A 474 33.46 -13.20 24.84
N LYS A 475 32.55 -14.11 25.21
CA LYS A 475 32.16 -14.48 26.58
C LYS A 475 31.31 -13.42 27.29
N THR A 476 30.83 -12.43 26.54
CA THR A 476 29.97 -11.37 27.07
C THR A 476 28.52 -11.53 26.64
N VAL A 477 27.63 -10.95 27.45
CA VAL A 477 26.26 -10.63 27.04
C VAL A 477 26.12 -9.12 27.07
N ARG A 478 25.59 -8.52 26.01
CA ARG A 478 25.53 -7.07 25.86
C ARG A 478 24.10 -6.60 25.69
N LEU A 479 23.75 -5.52 26.35
CA LEU A 479 22.47 -4.86 26.27
C LEU A 479 22.65 -3.51 25.57
N LEU A 480 21.87 -3.23 24.54
CA LEU A 480 21.93 -2.02 23.74
C LEU A 480 20.59 -1.30 23.77
N SER A 481 20.62 0.03 23.72
CA SER A 481 19.44 0.86 23.51
C SER A 481 19.19 1.04 22.02
N VAL A 482 17.95 0.84 21.57
CA VAL A 482 17.53 1.09 20.19
C VAL A 482 17.48 2.60 19.92
N GLU A 483 16.88 3.36 20.84
CA GLU A 483 16.71 4.80 20.72
C GLU A 483 18.06 5.54 20.70
N LEU A 484 18.94 5.26 21.66
CA LEU A 484 20.25 5.91 21.76
C LEU A 484 21.25 5.30 20.80
N GLY A 485 21.09 4.02 20.45
CA GLY A 485 22.01 3.27 19.61
C GLY A 485 23.36 3.02 20.28
N THR A 486 23.37 2.98 21.61
CA THR A 486 24.56 2.80 22.42
C THR A 486 24.46 1.52 23.23
N GLU A 487 25.63 0.98 23.58
CA GLU A 487 25.73 -0.09 24.55
C GLU A 487 25.35 0.45 25.94
N LEU A 488 24.29 -0.10 26.52
CA LEU A 488 23.86 0.22 27.87
C LEU A 488 24.69 -0.55 28.89
N GLN A 489 25.01 -1.82 28.59
CA GLN A 489 25.66 -2.69 29.56
C GLN A 489 26.39 -3.88 28.93
N VAL A 490 27.50 -4.28 29.59
CA VAL A 490 28.22 -5.52 29.29
C VAL A 490 28.25 -6.42 30.53
N LEU A 491 27.60 -7.56 30.41
CA LEU A 491 27.58 -8.60 31.43
C LEU A 491 28.80 -9.51 31.24
N GLN A 492 29.84 -9.26 32.04
CA GLN A 492 31.11 -9.98 32.03
C GLN A 492 31.23 -10.95 33.22
N GLY A 493 32.15 -11.92 33.13
CA GLY A 493 32.43 -12.85 34.24
C GLY A 493 32.28 -14.34 33.88
N ARG A 494 32.04 -14.68 32.61
CA ARG A 494 31.94 -16.06 32.11
C ARG A 494 33.27 -16.59 31.60
N SER A 495 33.51 -17.89 31.78
CA SER A 495 34.79 -18.52 31.43
C SER A 495 34.82 -19.05 29.99
N LEU A 496 33.66 -19.35 29.40
CA LEU A 496 33.48 -19.89 28.03
C LEU A 496 32.37 -19.17 27.24
N TRP A 497 32.26 -19.50 25.95
CA TRP A 497 31.32 -18.90 24.99
C TRP A 497 29.87 -18.92 25.48
N VAL A 498 29.18 -17.80 25.30
CA VAL A 498 27.75 -17.68 25.58
C VAL A 498 26.97 -18.21 24.38
N ASN A 499 26.17 -19.25 24.58
CA ASN A 499 25.40 -19.86 23.49
C ASN A 499 24.10 -19.12 23.21
N GLY A 500 23.57 -18.41 24.21
CA GLY A 500 22.40 -17.56 24.07
C GLY A 500 22.09 -16.79 25.35
N ALA A 501 21.20 -15.83 25.21
CA ALA A 501 20.67 -15.03 26.30
C ALA A 501 19.21 -14.68 26.01
N GLN A 502 18.40 -14.54 27.07
CA GLN A 502 16.99 -14.24 26.97
C GLN A 502 16.55 -13.25 28.06
N PHE A 503 15.63 -12.34 27.72
CA PHE A 503 14.91 -11.55 28.74
C PHE A 503 13.94 -12.44 29.54
N SER A 504 13.79 -12.14 30.83
CA SER A 504 12.67 -12.65 31.61
C SER A 504 11.34 -12.05 31.11
N PRO A 505 10.20 -12.74 31.33
CA PRO A 505 8.89 -12.24 30.88
C PRO A 505 8.51 -10.86 31.43
N ASP A 506 8.99 -10.51 32.63
CA ASP A 506 8.78 -9.20 33.25
C ASP A 506 9.79 -8.13 32.77
N GLY A 507 10.75 -8.50 31.91
CA GLY A 507 11.76 -7.60 31.35
C GLY A 507 12.85 -7.14 32.31
N ASN A 508 12.79 -7.53 33.60
CA ASN A 508 13.68 -7.00 34.64
C ASN A 508 15.01 -7.74 34.73
N THR A 509 15.10 -8.96 34.20
CA THR A 509 16.29 -9.80 34.31
C THR A 509 16.68 -10.41 32.98
N ILE A 510 17.96 -10.73 32.85
CA ILE A 510 18.53 -11.43 31.70
C ILE A 510 18.99 -12.80 32.16
N LEU A 511 18.60 -13.84 31.44
CA LEU A 511 19.16 -15.18 31.57
C LEU A 511 20.20 -15.38 30.49
N SER A 512 21.35 -15.95 30.83
CA SER A 512 22.30 -16.44 29.83
C SER A 512 22.78 -17.83 30.15
N TYR A 513 23.20 -18.57 29.12
CA TYR A 513 23.68 -19.95 29.24
C TYR A 513 24.93 -20.15 28.38
N SER A 514 25.92 -20.83 28.96
CA SER A 514 27.27 -20.93 28.38
C SER A 514 27.77 -22.38 28.36
N ASN A 515 28.77 -22.63 27.53
CA ASN A 515 29.53 -23.88 27.55
C ASN A 515 30.29 -24.12 28.87
N ASP A 516 30.37 -23.13 29.76
CA ASP A 516 30.91 -23.29 31.12
C ASP A 516 29.99 -24.09 32.05
N LYS A 517 28.89 -24.64 31.51
CA LYS A 517 27.90 -25.46 32.22
C LYS A 517 27.15 -24.67 33.29
N THR A 518 27.20 -23.34 33.22
CA THR A 518 26.45 -22.46 34.11
C THR A 518 25.36 -21.72 33.35
N ILE A 519 24.26 -21.52 34.07
CA ILE A 519 23.21 -20.60 33.67
C ILE A 519 23.26 -19.47 34.68
N ARG A 520 23.23 -18.21 34.23
CA ARG A 520 23.31 -17.05 35.11
C ARG A 520 22.14 -16.12 34.85
N LEU A 521 21.62 -15.57 35.93
CA LEU A 521 20.60 -14.54 35.94
C LEU A 521 21.25 -13.21 36.30
N TRP A 522 20.98 -12.19 35.52
CA TRP A 522 21.54 -10.85 35.64
C TRP A 522 20.41 -9.86 35.84
N ASP A 523 20.62 -8.88 36.71
CA ASP A 523 19.70 -7.76 36.85
C ASP A 523 19.92 -6.80 35.69
N ILE A 524 18.84 -6.40 35.00
CA ILE A 524 18.97 -5.56 33.79
C ILE A 524 19.41 -4.13 34.10
N ASN A 525 19.11 -3.63 35.31
CA ASN A 525 19.36 -2.25 35.67
C ASN A 525 20.79 -2.05 36.19
N SER A 526 21.24 -2.95 37.06
CA SER A 526 22.57 -2.91 37.68
C SER A 526 23.63 -3.69 36.90
N GLY A 527 23.23 -4.67 36.08
CA GLY A 527 24.16 -5.55 35.35
C GLY A 527 24.90 -6.53 36.23
N ILE A 528 24.52 -6.59 37.50
CA ILE A 528 25.12 -7.48 38.48
C ILE A 528 24.52 -8.87 38.29
N GLU A 529 25.37 -9.88 38.40
CA GLU A 529 24.92 -11.25 38.45
C GLU A 529 24.10 -11.45 39.74
N ILE A 530 22.80 -11.72 39.59
CA ILE A 530 21.91 -12.01 40.71
C ILE A 530 22.23 -13.42 41.23
N LYS A 531 22.33 -14.39 40.32
CA LYS A 531 22.40 -15.83 40.63
C LYS A 531 23.13 -16.62 39.54
N THR A 532 23.94 -17.59 39.97
CA THR A 532 24.41 -18.69 39.11
C THR A 532 23.71 -19.99 39.48
N PHE A 533 23.08 -20.65 38.51
CA PHE A 533 22.59 -22.03 38.64
C PHE A 533 23.75 -23.00 38.34
N ARG A 534 24.21 -23.70 39.39
CA ARG A 534 25.22 -24.78 39.33
C ARG A 534 24.55 -26.10 39.72
N GLY A 535 24.99 -27.22 39.14
CA GLY A 535 24.40 -28.53 39.43
C GLY A 535 23.98 -29.36 38.21
N HIS A 536 24.13 -28.83 36.99
CA HIS A 536 23.98 -29.59 35.74
C HIS A 536 25.10 -30.62 35.50
N SER A 537 25.75 -31.07 36.57
CA SER A 537 27.02 -31.81 36.62
C SER A 537 26.89 -33.34 36.70
N ASN A 538 25.68 -33.92 36.58
CA ASN A 538 25.53 -35.37 36.57
C ASN A 538 25.92 -35.95 35.20
N TRP A 539 27.24 -35.97 34.94
CA TRP A 539 27.84 -36.56 33.75
C TRP A 539 28.27 -38.01 33.92
N ILE A 540 28.32 -38.57 35.13
CA ILE A 540 28.66 -39.99 35.34
C ILE A 540 27.94 -40.50 36.60
N THR A 541 26.89 -41.29 36.42
CA THR A 541 26.48 -42.35 37.35
C THR A 541 26.44 -43.59 36.47
N SER A 542 27.49 -44.40 36.38
CA SER A 542 28.06 -45.25 37.40
C SER A 542 29.57 -45.42 37.19
N ALA A 543 30.31 -45.62 38.28
CA ALA A 543 31.68 -46.09 38.21
C ALA A 543 31.69 -47.54 37.72
N GLN A 544 31.70 -47.78 36.40
CA GLN A 544 32.26 -49.01 35.82
C GLN A 544 32.55 -49.00 34.31
N ASP A 545 32.01 -48.10 33.49
CA ASP A 545 32.30 -48.15 32.04
C ASP A 545 33.22 -47.02 31.55
N LYS A 546 34.53 -47.23 31.79
CA LYS A 546 35.61 -46.55 31.08
C LYS A 546 35.73 -47.11 29.64
N LYS A 547 34.71 -46.91 28.81
CA LYS A 547 34.86 -47.03 27.34
C LYS A 547 33.75 -46.28 26.61
N MET A 548 34.14 -45.13 26.06
CA MET A 548 33.66 -44.64 24.77
C MET A 548 32.15 -44.35 24.64
N THR A 549 31.71 -43.15 25.02
CA THR A 549 30.78 -42.38 24.18
C THR A 549 31.05 -40.88 24.32
N LYS A 550 31.42 -40.27 23.19
CA LYS A 550 31.83 -38.87 23.02
C LYS A 550 30.61 -37.97 22.75
N PHE A 551 29.54 -38.12 23.53
CA PHE A 551 28.36 -37.25 23.45
C PHE A 551 28.21 -36.47 24.75
N SER A 552 28.81 -35.27 24.80
CA SER A 552 28.45 -34.29 25.82
C SER A 552 26.96 -33.99 25.70
N LYS A 553 26.18 -34.21 26.76
CA LYS A 553 24.75 -33.85 26.81
C LYS A 553 24.65 -32.33 26.71
N LYS A 554 24.48 -31.83 25.48
CA LYS A 554 24.27 -30.41 25.16
C LYS A 554 22.82 -30.05 25.56
N ILE A 555 22.62 -28.86 26.12
CA ILE A 555 21.27 -28.33 26.33
C ILE A 555 20.65 -28.11 24.95
N SER A 556 19.52 -28.73 24.67
CA SER A 556 18.83 -28.61 23.39
C SER A 556 17.96 -27.36 23.32
N ASP A 557 17.32 -26.98 24.43
CA ASP A 557 16.46 -25.80 24.50
C ASP A 557 16.29 -25.30 25.95
N ILE A 558 15.98 -24.01 26.11
CA ILE A 558 15.78 -23.35 27.41
C ILE A 558 14.59 -22.40 27.29
N GLN A 559 13.72 -22.38 28.31
CA GLN A 559 12.58 -21.47 28.31
C GLN A 559 12.15 -21.09 29.73
N PHE A 560 11.81 -19.81 29.93
CA PHE A 560 11.06 -19.37 31.09
C PHE A 560 9.59 -19.77 30.99
N SER A 561 8.98 -20.05 32.14
CA SER A 561 7.52 -20.03 32.22
C SER A 561 7.01 -18.61 32.02
N PRO A 562 5.83 -18.42 31.39
CA PRO A 562 5.26 -17.08 31.19
C PRO A 562 5.13 -16.23 32.45
N ASN A 563 4.91 -16.86 33.62
CA ASN A 563 4.87 -16.16 34.91
C ASN A 563 6.25 -15.82 35.52
N GLY A 564 7.36 -16.17 34.85
CA GLY A 564 8.74 -15.90 35.26
C GLY A 564 9.26 -16.73 36.45
N LYS A 565 8.42 -17.54 37.10
CA LYS A 565 8.79 -18.27 38.33
C LYS A 565 9.59 -19.54 38.07
N LEU A 566 9.41 -20.16 36.91
CA LEU A 566 10.01 -21.45 36.56
C LEU A 566 10.92 -21.31 35.34
N LEU A 567 11.94 -22.15 35.29
CA LEU A 567 12.83 -22.30 34.16
C LEU A 567 12.91 -23.77 33.75
N ALA A 568 12.61 -24.08 32.49
CA ALA A 568 12.76 -25.42 31.94
C ALA A 568 14.03 -25.52 31.10
N LEU A 569 14.77 -26.61 31.32
CA LEU A 569 16.02 -26.93 30.64
C LEU A 569 15.88 -28.29 29.98
N ALA A 570 15.91 -28.31 28.65
CA ALA A 570 15.85 -29.54 27.88
C ALA A 570 17.25 -30.10 27.61
N PHE A 571 17.43 -31.36 27.94
CA PHE A 571 18.55 -32.20 27.55
C PHE A 571 18.00 -33.36 26.70
N ASN A 572 18.90 -34.14 26.10
CA ASN A 572 18.51 -35.26 25.22
C ASN A 572 17.34 -36.09 25.80
N GLU A 573 17.46 -36.65 27.01
CA GLU A 573 16.48 -37.61 27.54
C GLU A 573 15.64 -37.05 28.70
N ILE A 574 15.97 -35.84 29.16
CA ILE A 574 15.52 -35.29 30.44
C ILE A 574 15.18 -33.80 30.27
N ILE A 575 14.09 -33.36 30.88
CA ILE A 575 13.86 -31.93 31.16
C ILE A 575 14.01 -31.69 32.66
N GLU A 576 14.80 -30.68 33.03
CA GLU A 576 14.86 -30.20 34.41
C GLU A 576 14.04 -28.92 34.57
N ILE A 577 13.19 -28.86 35.60
CA ILE A 577 12.44 -27.66 35.96
C ILE A 577 13.05 -27.07 37.23
N TRP A 578 13.39 -25.79 37.14
CA TRP A 578 14.05 -25.02 38.19
C TRP A 578 13.12 -23.91 38.69
N ASP A 579 13.17 -23.66 39.98
CA ASP A 579 12.58 -22.47 40.58
C ASP A 579 13.58 -21.31 40.47
N VAL A 580 13.16 -20.21 39.84
CA VAL A 580 14.01 -19.04 39.58
C VAL A 580 14.30 -18.28 40.88
N ASN A 581 13.33 -18.22 41.79
CA ASN A 581 13.44 -17.50 43.06
C ASN A 581 14.30 -18.26 44.07
N LEU A 582 14.16 -19.58 44.14
CA LEU A 582 14.89 -20.42 45.08
C LEU A 582 16.20 -20.98 44.51
N SER A 583 16.46 -20.78 43.22
CA SER A 583 17.66 -21.25 42.51
C SER A 583 17.97 -22.72 42.68
N ARG A 584 16.92 -23.53 42.81
CA ARG A 584 17.04 -24.97 43.01
C ARG A 584 16.25 -25.74 41.96
N ARG A 585 16.77 -26.90 41.60
CA ARG A 585 16.04 -27.86 40.77
C ARG A 585 14.83 -28.34 41.56
N MET A 586 13.63 -28.12 41.04
CA MET A 586 12.41 -28.64 41.64
C MET A 586 12.10 -30.04 41.15
N LYS A 587 12.15 -30.24 39.83
CA LYS A 587 11.62 -31.44 39.18
C LYS A 587 12.52 -31.92 38.06
N LYS A 588 12.46 -33.22 37.80
CA LYS A 588 13.18 -33.91 36.73
C LYS A 588 12.20 -34.79 35.97
N LEU A 589 11.90 -34.42 34.74
CA LEU A 589 11.02 -35.14 33.83
C LEU A 589 11.87 -36.06 32.96
N LYS A 590 11.59 -37.37 33.00
CA LYS A 590 12.28 -38.37 32.17
C LYS A 590 11.39 -38.71 30.98
N ILE A 591 11.86 -38.42 29.76
CA ILE A 591 10.99 -38.32 28.57
C ILE A 591 11.09 -39.55 27.66
N GLY A 592 12.21 -40.26 27.74
CA GLY A 592 12.47 -41.49 26.99
C GLY A 592 13.93 -41.57 26.57
N THR A 593 14.23 -42.44 25.61
CA THR A 593 15.55 -42.58 24.98
C THR A 593 15.78 -41.59 23.84
N ASP A 594 14.71 -41.00 23.31
CA ASP A 594 14.77 -40.10 22.16
C ASP A 594 15.11 -38.65 22.56
N PRO A 595 16.05 -38.00 21.85
CA PRO A 595 16.39 -36.59 22.04
C PRO A 595 15.20 -35.61 22.01
N VAL A 596 15.11 -34.74 23.02
CA VAL A 596 14.24 -33.56 23.03
C VAL A 596 14.81 -32.50 22.09
N CYS A 597 14.03 -32.09 21.09
CA CYS A 597 14.40 -31.08 20.11
C CYS A 597 13.99 -29.65 20.55
N LYS A 598 12.82 -29.49 21.17
CA LYS A 598 12.24 -28.20 21.54
C LYS A 598 11.30 -28.36 22.73
N ILE A 599 11.16 -27.32 23.56
CA ILE A 599 10.17 -27.26 24.65
C ILE A 599 9.35 -25.98 24.59
N GLN A 600 8.10 -26.07 25.04
CA GLN A 600 7.25 -24.89 25.18
C GLN A 600 6.30 -24.97 26.39
N PHE A 601 6.33 -23.97 27.27
CA PHE A 601 5.31 -23.76 28.29
C PHE A 601 3.99 -23.26 27.69
N SER A 602 2.88 -23.71 28.26
CA SER A 602 1.57 -23.09 28.07
C SER A 602 1.52 -21.70 28.73
N ARG A 603 0.59 -20.85 28.26
CA ARG A 603 0.45 -19.46 28.70
C ARG A 603 0.18 -19.33 30.21
N ASP A 604 -0.51 -20.30 30.79
CA ASP A 604 -0.80 -20.41 32.24
C ASP A 604 0.36 -20.95 33.08
N SER A 605 1.48 -21.34 32.46
CA SER A 605 2.65 -21.96 33.10
C SER A 605 2.39 -23.31 33.81
N GLN A 606 1.25 -23.97 33.55
CA GLN A 606 0.88 -25.24 34.19
C GLN A 606 1.27 -26.46 33.35
N THR A 607 1.30 -26.30 32.02
CA THR A 607 1.59 -27.38 31.08
C THR A 607 2.92 -27.11 30.35
N LEU A 608 3.68 -28.17 30.10
CA LEU A 608 4.88 -28.13 29.28
C LEU A 608 4.77 -29.12 28.12
N VAL A 609 5.07 -28.67 26.91
CA VAL A 609 5.13 -29.50 25.72
C VAL A 609 6.58 -29.74 25.35
N SER A 610 6.91 -30.99 25.00
CA SER A 610 8.24 -31.40 24.55
C SER A 610 8.18 -32.12 23.21
N CYS A 611 8.98 -31.68 22.25
CA CYS A 611 9.12 -32.27 20.92
C CYS A 611 10.26 -33.28 20.87
N LEU A 612 10.03 -34.44 20.27
CA LEU A 612 11.00 -35.52 20.20
C LEU A 612 11.49 -35.79 18.78
N SER A 613 12.72 -36.30 18.68
CA SER A 613 13.33 -36.70 17.42
C SER A 613 12.63 -37.87 16.73
N ASN A 614 11.83 -38.66 17.47
CA ASN A 614 11.06 -39.77 16.92
C ASN A 614 9.70 -39.36 16.32
N GLY A 615 9.38 -38.06 16.28
CA GLY A 615 8.10 -37.56 15.77
C GLY A 615 6.99 -37.45 16.81
N SER A 616 7.24 -37.86 18.05
CA SER A 616 6.25 -37.72 19.13
C SER A 616 6.32 -36.35 19.79
N ILE A 617 5.18 -35.88 20.27
CA ILE A 617 5.06 -34.71 21.14
C ILE A 617 4.51 -35.18 22.47
N GLN A 618 5.14 -34.79 23.57
CA GLN A 618 4.67 -35.16 24.92
C GLN A 618 4.20 -33.92 25.66
N ILE A 619 3.06 -34.05 26.33
CA ILE A 619 2.44 -33.00 27.14
C ILE A 619 2.55 -33.40 28.61
N TRP A 620 3.09 -32.50 29.41
CA TRP A 620 3.41 -32.71 30.82
C TRP A 620 2.66 -31.72 31.69
N ASP A 621 2.05 -32.21 32.77
CA ASP A 621 1.61 -31.35 33.85
C ASP A 621 2.79 -31.09 34.80
N ILE A 622 3.11 -29.81 34.97
CA ILE A 622 4.22 -29.38 35.79
C ILE A 622 3.90 -29.59 37.27
N GLN A 623 2.64 -29.47 37.71
CA GLN A 623 2.27 -29.59 39.13
C GLN A 623 2.38 -31.04 39.63
N SER A 624 1.76 -31.98 38.92
CA SER A 624 1.82 -33.40 39.27
C SER A 624 3.13 -34.10 38.85
N ASN A 625 3.94 -33.48 37.99
CA ASN A 625 5.13 -34.09 37.38
C ASN A 625 4.77 -35.35 36.56
N GLN A 626 3.53 -35.43 36.07
CA GLN A 626 3.04 -36.55 35.28
C GLN A 626 2.94 -36.18 33.80
N LYS A 627 3.16 -37.19 32.96
CA LYS A 627 2.90 -37.11 31.54
C LYS A 627 1.39 -37.22 31.32
N LEU A 628 0.78 -36.17 30.80
CA LEU A 628 -0.64 -36.17 30.48
C LEU A 628 -0.91 -36.99 29.23
N LYS A 629 -0.20 -36.68 28.13
CA LYS A 629 -0.45 -37.28 26.81
C LYS A 629 0.81 -37.44 25.97
N THR A 630 0.74 -38.38 25.03
CA THR A 630 1.67 -38.52 23.90
C THR A 630 0.88 -38.32 22.63
N LEU A 631 1.24 -37.33 21.83
CA LEU A 631 0.70 -37.14 20.49
C LEU A 631 1.65 -37.80 19.51
N GLN A 632 1.12 -38.75 18.74
CA GLN A 632 1.85 -39.44 17.70
C GLN A 632 1.21 -39.16 16.34
N GLY A 633 2.05 -38.90 15.34
CA GLY A 633 1.59 -38.72 13.97
C GLY A 633 2.67 -38.23 13.02
N HIS A 634 3.61 -37.40 13.49
CA HIS A 634 4.75 -37.04 12.66
C HIS A 634 5.64 -38.25 12.37
N LYS A 635 6.11 -38.35 11.13
CA LYS A 635 6.92 -39.49 10.64
C LYS A 635 8.43 -39.28 10.83
N ASN A 636 8.83 -38.10 11.30
CA ASN A 636 10.22 -37.71 11.52
C ASN A 636 10.29 -36.69 12.66
N ALA A 637 11.51 -36.31 13.07
CA ALA A 637 11.77 -35.39 14.17
C ALA A 637 10.92 -34.12 14.13
N VAL A 638 10.22 -33.85 15.24
CA VAL A 638 9.48 -32.60 15.44
C VAL A 638 10.49 -31.53 15.82
N ILE A 639 10.58 -30.48 15.00
CA ILE A 639 11.62 -29.46 15.13
C ILE A 639 11.15 -28.28 15.98
N ASP A 640 9.86 -27.96 15.93
CA ASP A 640 9.29 -26.83 16.66
C ASP A 640 7.84 -27.10 17.06
N VAL A 641 7.40 -26.42 18.12
CA VAL A 641 6.01 -26.43 18.60
C VAL A 641 5.63 -25.08 19.16
N LYS A 642 4.39 -24.67 18.89
CA LYS A 642 3.81 -23.39 19.29
C LYS A 642 2.38 -23.58 19.79
N PHE A 643 2.07 -23.13 21.01
CA PHE A 643 0.69 -22.92 21.46
C PHE A 643 0.05 -21.76 20.69
N LEU A 644 -1.22 -21.94 20.28
CA LEU A 644 -2.07 -20.84 19.82
C LEU A 644 -2.49 -19.95 20.99
N SER A 645 -3.00 -18.75 20.68
CA SER A 645 -3.47 -17.80 21.68
C SER A 645 -4.66 -18.33 22.50
N ASP A 646 -5.39 -19.32 21.98
CA ASP A 646 -6.46 -20.03 22.68
C ASP A 646 -5.96 -20.89 23.86
N GLY A 647 -4.67 -21.24 23.91
CA GLY A 647 -4.06 -22.15 24.88
C GLY A 647 -4.53 -23.62 24.79
N GLN A 648 -5.48 -23.92 23.91
CA GLN A 648 -6.10 -25.24 23.75
C GLN A 648 -5.53 -26.00 22.55
N THR A 649 -4.94 -25.28 21.61
CA THR A 649 -4.39 -25.84 20.38
C THR A 649 -2.88 -25.66 20.35
N ILE A 650 -2.17 -26.70 19.90
CA ILE A 650 -0.75 -26.61 19.57
C ILE A 650 -0.53 -26.87 18.08
N VAL A 651 0.47 -26.21 17.52
CA VAL A 651 0.92 -26.42 16.15
C VAL A 651 2.36 -26.90 16.17
N SER A 652 2.67 -27.95 15.42
CA SER A 652 4.00 -28.52 15.33
C SER A 652 4.50 -28.62 13.90
N CYS A 653 5.80 -28.44 13.69
CA CYS A 653 6.46 -28.74 12.41
C CYS A 653 7.49 -29.85 12.56
N SER A 654 7.61 -30.66 11.50
CA SER A 654 8.53 -31.79 11.47
C SER A 654 9.35 -31.85 10.19
N LYS A 655 10.47 -32.56 10.26
CA LYS A 655 11.25 -33.01 9.10
C LYS A 655 10.50 -33.96 8.18
N ASP A 656 9.30 -34.40 8.53
CA ASP A 656 8.43 -35.13 7.60
C ASP A 656 7.76 -34.23 6.54
N LYS A 657 8.09 -32.94 6.55
CA LYS A 657 7.56 -31.91 5.64
C LYS A 657 6.08 -31.60 5.89
N THR A 658 5.60 -31.87 7.09
CA THR A 658 4.21 -31.58 7.50
C THR A 658 4.17 -30.63 8.68
N ILE A 659 3.05 -29.92 8.74
CA ILE A 659 2.63 -29.17 9.91
C ILE A 659 1.34 -29.78 10.42
N ARG A 660 1.25 -29.98 11.73
CA ARG A 660 0.08 -30.58 12.36
C ARG A 660 -0.46 -29.67 13.46
N LEU A 661 -1.77 -29.54 13.49
CA LEU A 661 -2.51 -28.90 14.55
C LEU A 661 -3.07 -29.97 15.46
N TRP A 662 -2.96 -29.77 16.77
CA TRP A 662 -3.39 -30.73 17.77
C TRP A 662 -4.23 -30.05 18.83
N ASP A 663 -5.27 -30.74 19.25
CA ASP A 663 -6.04 -30.38 20.43
C ASP A 663 -5.32 -30.91 21.68
N VAL A 664 -4.99 -30.02 22.61
CA VAL A 664 -4.26 -30.34 23.84
C VAL A 664 -5.11 -31.18 24.79
N LYS A 665 -6.41 -30.88 24.88
CA LYS A 665 -7.33 -31.51 25.83
C LYS A 665 -7.73 -32.91 25.37
N LEU A 666 -8.06 -33.08 24.10
CA LEU A 666 -8.45 -34.34 23.48
C LEU A 666 -7.22 -35.17 23.10
N GLY A 667 -6.09 -34.53 22.80
CA GLY A 667 -4.85 -35.20 22.39
C GLY A 667 -4.95 -35.82 21.00
N ILE A 668 -5.77 -35.23 20.14
CA ILE A 668 -6.01 -35.68 18.78
C ILE A 668 -5.44 -34.67 17.79
N GLU A 669 -5.09 -35.16 16.61
CA GLU A 669 -4.76 -34.31 15.47
C GLU A 669 -6.03 -33.70 14.91
N LEU A 670 -6.05 -32.37 14.80
CA LEU A 670 -7.14 -31.60 14.20
C LEU A 670 -6.96 -31.46 12.70
N GLN A 671 -5.73 -31.15 12.26
CA GLN A 671 -5.45 -30.86 10.86
C GLN A 671 -4.02 -31.17 10.48
N GLU A 672 -3.85 -31.77 9.30
CA GLU A 672 -2.55 -31.99 8.65
C GLU A 672 -2.40 -31.05 7.45
N LEU A 673 -1.35 -30.22 7.46
CA LEU A 673 -1.00 -29.34 6.35
C LEU A 673 0.16 -29.96 5.55
N LYS A 674 -0.16 -30.46 4.36
CA LYS A 674 0.77 -31.06 3.39
C LYS A 674 0.95 -30.13 2.21
N ARG A 675 2.16 -29.61 1.95
CA ARG A 675 2.57 -29.01 0.66
C ARG A 675 4.01 -28.49 0.58
N TYR A 676 4.90 -28.89 1.49
CA TYR A 676 6.26 -28.35 1.52
C TYR A 676 7.23 -29.26 0.76
N SER A 677 7.99 -28.69 -0.19
CA SER A 677 8.98 -29.43 -1.00
C SER A 677 10.19 -29.86 -0.17
N ASP A 678 10.47 -29.16 0.93
CA ASP A 678 11.68 -29.29 1.74
C ASP A 678 11.42 -29.43 3.25
N TYR A 679 12.48 -29.75 3.98
CA TYR A 679 12.46 -29.93 5.43
C TYR A 679 12.13 -28.61 6.16
N LEU A 680 11.17 -28.69 7.08
CA LEU A 680 10.82 -27.58 7.96
C LEU A 680 11.85 -27.47 9.08
N THR A 681 12.20 -26.24 9.45
CA THR A 681 13.25 -26.00 10.45
C THR A 681 12.84 -25.12 11.62
N SER A 682 11.77 -24.34 11.49
CA SER A 682 11.11 -23.70 12.64
C SER A 682 9.72 -23.19 12.24
N MET A 683 8.90 -22.85 13.22
CA MET A 683 7.58 -22.26 13.03
C MET A 683 7.38 -21.09 13.98
N ASP A 684 6.53 -20.16 13.59
CA ASP A 684 6.11 -19.08 14.45
C ASP A 684 4.62 -18.77 14.25
N ILE A 685 3.99 -18.16 15.26
CA ILE A 685 2.55 -17.92 15.26
C ILE A 685 2.30 -16.51 15.76
N SER A 686 1.60 -15.72 14.96
CA SER A 686 1.23 -14.34 15.31
C SER A 686 0.10 -14.32 16.34
N SER A 687 -0.08 -13.16 16.98
CA SER A 687 -1.11 -12.95 18.01
C SER A 687 -2.55 -13.19 17.52
N ASP A 688 -2.79 -13.06 16.22
CA ASP A 688 -4.04 -13.37 15.51
C ASP A 688 -4.19 -14.85 15.12
N ASN A 689 -3.31 -15.73 15.59
CA ASN A 689 -3.22 -17.17 15.30
C ASN A 689 -2.90 -17.54 13.85
N ASN A 690 -2.38 -16.61 13.04
CA ASN A 690 -1.83 -16.98 11.74
C ASN A 690 -0.47 -17.68 11.90
N ILE A 691 -0.29 -18.80 11.19
CA ILE A 691 0.93 -19.61 11.28
C ILE A 691 1.94 -19.11 10.24
N ILE A 692 3.10 -18.63 10.71
CA ILE A 692 4.25 -18.24 9.88
C ILE A 692 5.28 -19.38 9.90
N ILE A 693 5.67 -19.85 8.72
CA ILE A 693 6.48 -21.08 8.61
C ILE A 693 7.87 -20.75 8.07
N LYS A 694 8.92 -21.24 8.75
CA LYS A 694 10.31 -21.13 8.28
C LYS A 694 10.75 -22.44 7.61
N LEU A 695 11.07 -22.34 6.32
CA LEU A 695 11.82 -23.34 5.56
C LEU A 695 13.29 -22.91 5.47
N ILE A 696 14.20 -23.66 6.08
CA ILE A 696 15.63 -23.59 5.71
C ILE A 696 15.88 -24.70 4.71
N ILE A 697 16.16 -24.32 3.47
CA ILE A 697 16.79 -25.20 2.49
C ILE A 697 18.25 -25.35 2.95
N ASN A 698 18.57 -26.46 3.61
CA ASN A 698 19.96 -26.78 3.93
C ASN A 698 20.68 -27.17 2.63
N PHE A 699 21.53 -26.29 2.12
CA PHE A 699 22.64 -26.72 1.26
C PHE A 699 23.58 -27.57 2.12
N CYS A 700 23.60 -28.87 1.89
CA CYS A 700 24.61 -29.77 2.44
C CYS A 700 25.98 -29.37 1.90
N PHE A 701 26.77 -28.63 2.67
CA PHE A 701 28.21 -28.52 2.43
C PHE A 701 28.89 -29.79 2.94
N GLU A 702 29.37 -30.62 2.02
CA GLU A 702 30.43 -31.58 2.33
C GLU A 702 31.66 -30.81 2.83
N LYS A 703 32.21 -31.27 3.96
CA LYS A 703 33.44 -30.76 4.57
C LYS A 703 34.56 -30.68 3.53
N LYS A 704 34.99 -29.47 3.17
CA LYS A 704 36.38 -29.19 2.83
C LYS A 704 36.91 -28.00 3.62
N MET A 705 38.13 -28.21 4.13
CA MET A 705 38.85 -27.41 5.11
C MET A 705 38.95 -25.93 4.74
N PHE A 706 38.75 -25.05 5.72
CA PHE A 706 39.35 -23.71 5.73
C PHE A 706 40.16 -23.55 7.02
N SER A 707 41.34 -22.94 6.90
CA SER A 707 42.34 -22.79 7.96
C SER A 707 42.04 -21.58 8.87
N GLU A 708 42.53 -21.63 10.11
CA GLU A 708 42.25 -20.70 11.22
C GLU A 708 42.64 -19.22 11.02
N LYS A 709 43.12 -18.80 9.84
CA LYS A 709 43.69 -17.44 9.64
C LYS A 709 42.72 -16.35 9.16
N ASP A 710 41.51 -16.68 8.71
CA ASP A 710 40.60 -15.69 8.10
C ASP A 710 39.54 -15.07 9.04
N ILE A 711 39.57 -15.38 10.34
CA ILE A 711 38.54 -14.95 11.31
C ILE A 711 39.07 -13.80 12.17
N LYS A 712 39.14 -12.56 11.65
CA LYS A 712 39.49 -11.41 12.52
C LYS A 712 38.72 -10.11 12.35
N ARG A 713 37.76 -9.98 11.44
CA ARG A 713 36.94 -8.74 11.36
C ARG A 713 35.52 -9.07 10.95
N GLY A 714 34.60 -9.00 11.91
CA GLY A 714 33.16 -8.99 11.65
C GLY A 714 32.66 -7.55 11.80
N TYR A 715 32.00 -7.05 10.77
CA TYR A 715 31.29 -5.77 10.75
C TYR A 715 29.79 -6.09 10.70
N VAL A 716 28.98 -5.41 11.51
CA VAL A 716 27.50 -5.49 11.52
C VAL A 716 26.93 -4.20 10.96
#